data_AF-A0A349UN71-F1
#
_entry.id   AF-A0A349UN71-F1
#
_cell.length_a   1.000
_cell.length_b   1.000
_cell.length_c   1.000
_cell.angle_alpha   90.00
_cell.angle_beta   90.00
_cell.angle_gamma   90.00
#
_symmetry.space_group_name_H-M   'P 1'
#
loop_
_entity.id
_entity.type
_entity.pdbx_description
1 polymer ?
#
loop_
_entity_poly.entity_id
_entity_poly.type
_entity_poly.pdbx_seq_one_letter_code
_entity_poly.pdbx_strand_id
1 'polypeptide(L)'
;MLFHRISSRSHPYSWMEIPMACGLKRLPVATTGASSKRRMALAGAAGLVALWAATSAAWGQNLPVLGGFAQFAVRALPAGATEAGDSSGSPAVKALKLTPTFESMGVCADVTGKLDGVRAELAYRAIGQKAWQAALDPVPCAPDRQFRGSILLLAPGERYEVRMRLTRDGKTLSEAVATARTWAESLPVARTVRLPAGVVREPLVIREQGTADGWIVYEAAEEGTTIDVGDSAANAVQMEGAAFVQVRGIHVRGGREDAVKILDSHDVRVTGCDISGWGEAGTWQWADENRTRGMFVDAQGKRIDGQSGIRVQGAVCRAVVLEHNYIHHPRGTANTWAFGHPHGPAGIVLSSTGGNHVVRYNDIVGAETYRWNDAITSEYNPHVTGGPHRDTDIHGNLLYLANDDGTELDGGQINVRYWGNWVEGGFCGVSCAPNRSGPSYVFRNLVVTGDERMATNSGFKMGGDRFPNPGVSFLLHNTVYALNYGLTSGHYGRGPTPIVSRNNIYAGPLESNGRVRHRHVAGGDFDFDLLSPEGFIGTTQPAPDREANAVWDYPKFVDAAARDLRLTDDSPGAIGGTPLANLNRADKTGAVSMGLFEKGAKDGLMPWRLNGWTVLPARQVVRVVSGGKVQTVPLRVRLSAPAGKTWRAIPGEPWLRCEPSSATGGESPQEVRVSVDPGALRPGVYHSSVTFRTDAGWLRTALLAVEVQADRRHEAVLDPEAQENLGGFQKVSDPQALGGGYVTTGDRAQPGQTTLTIEVPHDGEYFVMARVRAAGPPEKLAQQDSVDLSIDDEPRMQWDFWNVSHRQWNWVVARPREAVNGRFSLTKGLHKVTVHARESEVQVDRIVVANEPFPSR
;
A
#
# COMPACT_ATOMS: atom_id res chain seq x y z
N MET A 1 -38.35 13.98 -37.74
CA MET A 1 -38.89 12.63 -37.99
C MET A 1 -37.79 11.60 -37.71
N LEU A 2 -38.10 10.68 -36.80
CA LEU A 2 -37.59 9.31 -36.54
C LEU A 2 -36.07 8.94 -36.59
N PHE A 3 -35.55 8.62 -35.40
CA PHE A 3 -34.88 7.39 -34.94
C PHE A 3 -33.92 6.57 -35.86
N HIS A 4 -32.66 6.36 -35.40
CA HIS A 4 -32.22 5.11 -34.74
C HIS A 4 -30.82 5.20 -34.08
N ARG A 5 -30.69 4.62 -32.88
CA ARG A 5 -29.45 4.39 -32.10
C ARG A 5 -28.76 3.10 -32.55
N ILE A 6 -27.43 3.04 -32.53
CA ILE A 6 -26.64 1.86 -32.09
C ILE A 6 -25.40 2.34 -31.33
N SER A 7 -25.17 1.72 -30.17
CA SER A 7 -24.08 1.97 -29.21
C SER A 7 -22.83 1.14 -29.50
N SER A 8 -21.65 1.72 -29.28
CA SER A 8 -20.46 0.98 -28.81
C SER A 8 -19.59 1.90 -27.94
N ARG A 9 -19.46 1.54 -26.65
CA ARG A 9 -18.51 2.15 -25.72
C ARG A 9 -17.18 1.40 -25.84
N SER A 10 -16.18 2.02 -26.45
CA SER A 10 -14.77 1.66 -26.30
C SER A 10 -14.11 2.69 -25.40
N HIS A 11 -13.46 2.22 -24.33
CA HIS A 11 -12.57 3.03 -23.50
C HIS A 11 -11.21 3.12 -24.19
N PRO A 12 -10.64 4.31 -24.47
CA PRO A 12 -9.25 4.40 -24.86
C PRO A 12 -8.39 4.73 -23.63
N TYR A 13 -7.50 3.78 -23.30
CA TYR A 13 -6.20 4.09 -22.74
C TYR A 13 -5.34 4.69 -23.85
N SER A 14 -4.78 5.89 -23.65
CA SER A 14 -3.57 6.31 -24.36
C SER A 14 -2.76 7.29 -23.52
N TRP A 15 -1.47 6.98 -23.39
CA TRP A 15 -0.42 7.90 -22.97
C TRP A 15 0.27 8.47 -24.22
N MET A 16 0.76 9.69 -24.06
CA MET A 16 1.32 10.59 -25.07
C MET A 16 2.64 10.06 -25.67
N GLU A 17 2.70 10.01 -27.00
CA GLU A 17 3.95 9.96 -27.79
C GLU A 17 4.45 11.40 -28.06
N ILE A 18 5.77 11.55 -28.16
CA ILE A 18 6.47 12.79 -28.51
C ILE A 18 6.29 13.08 -30.02
N PRO A 19 5.98 14.31 -30.47
CA PRO A 19 5.66 14.57 -31.87
C PRO A 19 6.91 14.81 -32.73
N MET A 20 7.05 14.06 -33.82
CA MET A 20 7.76 14.52 -35.02
C MET A 20 6.74 14.77 -36.13
N ALA A 21 6.69 16.02 -36.61
CA ALA A 21 5.94 16.41 -37.79
C ALA A 21 6.83 16.36 -39.03
N CYS A 22 6.37 15.70 -40.09
CA CYS A 22 6.60 16.11 -41.48
C CYS A 22 5.68 15.29 -42.40
N GLY A 23 4.83 15.99 -43.15
CA GLY A 23 3.80 15.38 -44.00
C GLY A 23 4.30 14.99 -45.40
N LEU A 24 3.56 14.08 -46.05
CA LEU A 24 3.45 14.04 -47.52
C LEU A 24 2.26 13.18 -47.97
N LYS A 25 1.31 13.88 -48.60
CA LYS A 25 0.40 13.57 -49.73
C LYS A 25 -0.25 12.17 -49.89
N ARG A 26 -1.58 12.28 -50.03
CA ARG A 26 -2.60 11.35 -50.56
C ARG A 26 -2.20 10.58 -51.83
N LEU A 27 -2.73 9.36 -51.98
CA LEU A 27 -3.68 8.94 -53.04
C LEU A 27 -4.32 7.57 -52.67
N PRO A 28 -5.57 7.28 -53.11
CA PRO A 28 -6.43 6.20 -52.60
C PRO A 28 -6.37 4.92 -53.46
N VAL A 29 -6.99 3.81 -53.01
CA VAL A 29 -7.90 2.96 -53.81
C VAL A 29 -8.37 1.70 -53.05
N ALA A 30 -9.69 1.49 -53.14
CA ALA A 30 -10.52 0.29 -53.16
C ALA A 30 -10.46 -0.81 -52.07
N THR A 31 -11.62 -0.87 -51.40
CA THR A 31 -12.40 -2.03 -50.94
C THR A 31 -12.28 -3.35 -51.72
N THR A 32 -12.21 -4.45 -50.97
CA THR A 32 -13.00 -5.71 -51.01
C THR A 32 -12.18 -6.73 -50.19
N GLY A 33 -12.68 -7.70 -49.43
CA GLY A 33 -13.96 -8.35 -49.30
C GLY A 33 -13.67 -9.81 -48.91
N ALA A 34 -14.04 -10.17 -47.68
CA ALA A 34 -14.41 -11.51 -47.19
C ALA A 34 -13.51 -12.76 -47.43
N SER A 35 -13.20 -13.39 -46.29
CA SER A 35 -13.32 -14.83 -46.00
C SER A 35 -12.43 -15.85 -46.74
N SER A 36 -11.63 -16.62 -46.00
CA SER A 36 -12.04 -17.95 -45.51
C SER A 36 -10.84 -18.79 -45.04
N LYS A 37 -11.18 -19.76 -44.18
CA LYS A 37 -10.36 -20.74 -43.46
C LYS A 37 -9.42 -21.57 -44.36
N ARG A 38 -8.21 -21.90 -43.89
CA ARG A 38 -7.80 -23.25 -43.43
C ARG A 38 -6.27 -23.42 -43.26
N ARG A 39 -5.96 -24.18 -42.20
CA ARG A 39 -4.76 -24.94 -41.80
C ARG A 39 -3.70 -25.28 -42.87
N MET A 40 -2.42 -25.14 -42.49
CA MET A 40 -1.31 -26.14 -42.49
C MET A 40 -0.04 -25.39 -42.01
N ALA A 41 0.56 -25.72 -40.86
CA ALA A 41 1.49 -26.83 -40.59
C ALA A 41 2.84 -26.76 -41.35
N LEU A 42 3.90 -26.52 -40.57
CA LEU A 42 5.32 -26.88 -40.72
C LEU A 42 6.05 -26.62 -42.05
N ALA A 43 7.11 -25.81 -42.00
CA ALA A 43 8.50 -26.28 -42.04
C ALA A 43 9.45 -25.06 -42.17
N GLY A 44 10.49 -25.04 -41.34
CA GLY A 44 11.54 -24.04 -41.42
C GLY A 44 12.50 -24.28 -42.58
N ALA A 45 13.16 -23.22 -43.01
CA ALA A 45 14.54 -23.26 -43.47
C ALA A 45 15.12 -21.87 -43.32
N ALA A 46 16.23 -21.81 -42.59
CA ALA A 46 17.05 -20.63 -42.39
C ALA A 46 17.87 -20.32 -43.65
N GLY A 47 18.27 -19.05 -43.78
CA GLY A 47 19.52 -18.67 -44.45
C GLY A 47 19.34 -17.85 -45.72
N LEU A 48 19.61 -16.55 -45.63
CA LEU A 48 20.75 -15.95 -46.32
C LEU A 48 20.93 -14.49 -45.86
N VAL A 49 22.10 -14.26 -45.26
CA VAL A 49 22.64 -12.96 -44.88
C VAL A 49 23.63 -12.53 -45.97
N ALA A 50 23.70 -11.20 -46.15
CA ALA A 50 24.75 -10.39 -46.74
C ALA A 50 24.70 -10.09 -48.26
N LEU A 51 24.60 -8.79 -48.55
CA LEU A 51 25.50 -7.94 -49.35
C LEU A 51 24.86 -6.52 -49.36
N TRP A 52 25.51 -5.37 -49.37
CA TRP A 52 26.87 -4.89 -49.10
C TRP A 52 26.74 -3.35 -49.10
N ALA A 53 27.63 -2.65 -48.40
CA ALA A 53 27.64 -1.19 -48.33
C ALA A 53 28.24 -0.52 -49.58
N ALA A 54 27.70 0.63 -49.99
CA ALA A 54 28.32 1.78 -50.69
C ALA A 54 27.17 2.78 -50.95
N THR A 55 27.24 4.11 -50.77
CA THR A 55 28.26 5.09 -51.12
C THR A 55 28.10 6.37 -50.28
N SER A 56 29.20 7.09 -50.18
CA SER A 56 29.48 8.27 -49.37
C SER A 56 29.10 9.63 -49.98
N ALA A 57 29.02 10.62 -49.07
CA ALA A 57 29.47 12.02 -49.19
C ALA A 57 28.58 13.06 -49.89
N ALA A 58 28.17 14.07 -49.10
CA ALA A 58 28.29 15.48 -49.49
C ALA A 58 28.17 16.46 -48.27
N TRP A 59 29.27 17.18 -47.98
CA TRP A 59 29.41 18.56 -47.43
C TRP A 59 28.69 18.91 -46.09
N GLY A 60 29.27 19.52 -45.05
CA GLY A 60 30.56 20.13 -44.79
C GLY A 60 30.45 21.15 -43.61
N GLN A 61 31.34 21.01 -42.61
CA GLN A 61 31.92 22.04 -41.72
C GLN A 61 31.06 22.83 -40.69
N ASN A 62 31.29 22.61 -39.38
CA ASN A 62 32.15 23.43 -38.50
C ASN A 62 32.15 22.96 -37.01
N LEU A 63 33.32 23.12 -36.37
CA LEU A 63 33.88 22.68 -35.06
C LEU A 63 33.20 23.25 -33.77
N PRO A 64 33.64 22.92 -32.50
CA PRO A 64 34.73 22.06 -32.04
C PRO A 64 34.41 21.02 -30.93
N VAL A 65 35.43 20.20 -30.68
CA VAL A 65 35.61 19.05 -29.79
C VAL A 65 36.02 19.45 -28.37
N LEU A 66 35.54 18.70 -27.36
CA LEU A 66 36.20 18.27 -26.10
C LEU A 66 35.29 17.16 -25.53
N GLY A 67 35.62 15.88 -25.36
CA GLY A 67 36.90 15.19 -25.25
C GLY A 67 36.90 14.39 -23.93
N GLY A 68 36.53 13.10 -23.97
CA GLY A 68 36.79 12.16 -22.87
C GLY A 68 35.67 11.16 -22.52
N PHE A 69 35.38 10.17 -23.37
CA PHE A 69 34.75 8.91 -22.92
C PHE A 69 35.81 7.82 -22.85
N ALA A 70 36.02 7.29 -21.65
CA ALA A 70 36.83 6.11 -21.41
C ALA A 70 36.14 4.88 -22.01
N GLN A 71 36.96 4.05 -22.65
CA GLN A 71 36.60 2.80 -23.32
C GLN A 71 36.00 1.79 -22.32
N PHE A 72 34.71 1.48 -22.45
CA PHE A 72 34.21 0.19 -21.99
C PHE A 72 34.58 -0.85 -23.04
N ALA A 73 35.60 -1.66 -22.75
CA ALA A 73 35.87 -2.87 -23.49
C ALA A 73 34.69 -3.82 -23.33
N VAL A 74 33.80 -3.86 -24.34
CA VAL A 74 32.86 -4.95 -24.53
C VAL A 74 33.69 -6.19 -24.83
N ARG A 75 33.91 -7.01 -23.80
CA ARG A 75 34.47 -8.35 -23.99
C ARG A 75 33.41 -9.16 -24.72
N ALA A 76 33.57 -9.29 -26.03
CA ALA A 76 32.78 -10.20 -26.85
C ALA A 76 32.88 -11.61 -26.22
N LEU A 77 31.77 -12.09 -25.66
CA LEU A 77 31.61 -13.48 -25.30
C LEU A 77 31.64 -14.30 -26.60
N PRO A 78 32.43 -15.38 -26.69
CA PRO A 78 32.42 -16.22 -27.87
C PRO A 78 31.04 -16.85 -28.05
N ALA A 79 30.41 -16.56 -29.18
CA ALA A 79 29.31 -17.35 -29.69
C ALA A 79 29.85 -18.74 -30.06
N GLY A 80 29.38 -19.79 -29.39
CA GLY A 80 29.69 -21.16 -29.76
C GLY A 80 29.95 -22.11 -28.60
N ALA A 81 28.93 -22.35 -27.78
CA ALA A 81 28.68 -23.65 -27.16
C ALA A 81 27.21 -23.68 -26.73
N THR A 82 26.32 -23.99 -27.68
CA THR A 82 25.03 -24.58 -27.31
C THR A 82 25.36 -25.94 -26.70
N GLU A 83 25.52 -26.00 -25.38
CA GLU A 83 25.21 -27.22 -24.68
C GLU A 83 23.71 -27.48 -24.92
N ALA A 84 23.43 -28.34 -25.89
CA ALA A 84 22.21 -29.13 -25.88
C ALA A 84 22.28 -29.98 -24.59
N GLY A 85 21.90 -29.37 -23.46
CA GLY A 85 21.84 -30.02 -22.17
C GLY A 85 20.86 -31.18 -22.29
N ASP A 86 21.38 -32.38 -22.05
CA ASP A 86 20.67 -33.64 -22.00
C ASP A 86 19.30 -33.49 -21.32
N SER A 87 18.23 -33.58 -22.12
CA SER A 87 16.85 -33.44 -21.68
C SER A 87 16.26 -34.76 -21.14
N SER A 88 17.09 -35.75 -20.79
CA SER A 88 16.67 -37.08 -20.32
C SER A 88 16.94 -37.36 -18.83
N GLY A 89 17.64 -36.48 -18.11
CA GLY A 89 17.96 -36.66 -16.69
C GLY A 89 16.77 -36.45 -15.74
N SER A 90 16.68 -37.27 -14.68
CA SER A 90 15.72 -37.09 -13.58
C SER A 90 15.93 -35.73 -12.88
N PRO A 91 14.86 -34.99 -12.52
CA PRO A 91 15.02 -33.69 -11.86
C PRO A 91 15.82 -33.77 -10.57
N ALA A 92 16.89 -32.96 -10.48
CA ALA A 92 17.76 -32.92 -9.32
C ALA A 92 18.17 -31.49 -8.95
N VAL A 93 18.35 -31.22 -7.65
CA VAL A 93 18.90 -29.94 -7.18
C VAL A 93 20.36 -29.81 -7.64
N LYS A 94 20.63 -28.84 -8.52
CA LYS A 94 21.97 -28.49 -9.00
C LYS A 94 22.70 -27.58 -8.02
N ALA A 95 22.00 -26.59 -7.49
CA ALA A 95 22.54 -25.62 -6.53
C ALA A 95 21.44 -25.16 -5.58
N LEU A 96 21.78 -25.02 -4.30
CA LEU A 96 20.88 -24.51 -3.26
C LEU A 96 21.46 -23.20 -2.71
N LYS A 97 20.88 -22.07 -3.11
CA LYS A 97 21.28 -20.74 -2.66
C LYS A 97 20.41 -20.29 -1.49
N LEU A 98 21.08 -19.86 -0.41
CA LEU A 98 20.46 -19.32 0.79
C LEU A 98 20.85 -17.83 0.93
N THR A 99 19.86 -16.94 0.99
CA THR A 99 20.07 -15.49 1.15
C THR A 99 19.44 -15.04 2.48
N PRO A 100 20.22 -14.87 3.56
CA PRO A 100 19.70 -14.48 4.86
C PRO A 100 19.46 -12.98 5.00
N THR A 101 18.51 -12.64 5.85
CA THR A 101 18.35 -11.36 6.55
C THR A 101 18.43 -11.61 8.07
N PHE A 102 17.93 -10.71 8.93
CA PHE A 102 17.91 -10.91 10.38
C PHE A 102 17.01 -12.08 10.80
N GLU A 103 15.76 -12.08 10.33
CA GLU A 103 14.72 -12.98 10.83
C GLU A 103 14.16 -13.90 9.74
N SER A 104 14.81 -13.96 8.57
CA SER A 104 14.36 -14.79 7.46
C SER A 104 15.51 -15.23 6.57
N MET A 105 15.23 -16.23 5.73
CA MET A 105 16.19 -16.74 4.75
C MET A 105 15.47 -17.10 3.46
N GLY A 106 15.83 -16.40 2.38
CA GLY A 106 15.37 -16.70 1.04
C GLY A 106 16.10 -17.94 0.51
N VAL A 107 15.38 -18.79 -0.20
CA VAL A 107 15.87 -20.08 -0.72
C VAL A 107 15.58 -20.15 -2.21
N CYS A 108 16.61 -20.39 -3.01
CA CYS A 108 16.49 -20.68 -4.43
C CYS A 108 17.24 -21.97 -4.74
N ALA A 109 16.54 -22.98 -5.26
CA ALA A 109 17.14 -24.20 -5.74
C ALA A 109 17.13 -24.21 -7.27
N ASP A 110 18.30 -24.18 -7.90
CA ASP A 110 18.44 -24.43 -9.34
C ASP A 110 18.29 -25.93 -9.58
N VAL A 111 17.52 -26.31 -10.59
CA VAL A 111 17.15 -27.71 -10.84
C VAL A 111 17.50 -28.15 -12.27
N THR A 112 18.05 -29.36 -12.40
CA THR A 112 18.21 -30.04 -13.69
C THR A 112 16.90 -30.70 -14.13
N GLY A 113 16.73 -30.99 -15.42
CA GLY A 113 15.51 -31.62 -15.92
C GLY A 113 14.28 -30.71 -15.92
N LYS A 114 13.10 -31.28 -16.19
CA LYS A 114 11.81 -30.58 -16.23
C LYS A 114 11.10 -30.62 -14.88
N LEU A 115 10.43 -29.52 -14.52
CA LEU A 115 9.70 -29.39 -13.24
C LEU A 115 8.30 -30.02 -13.27
N ASP A 116 7.84 -30.55 -14.40
CA ASP A 116 6.49 -31.12 -14.54
C ASP A 116 6.21 -32.20 -13.49
N GLY A 117 5.17 -31.99 -12.68
CA GLY A 117 4.77 -32.90 -11.59
C GLY A 117 5.78 -33.03 -10.45
N VAL A 118 6.83 -32.20 -10.40
CA VAL A 118 7.80 -32.16 -9.31
C VAL A 118 7.30 -31.21 -8.23
N ARG A 119 7.41 -31.63 -6.97
CA ARG A 119 7.22 -30.78 -5.79
C ARG A 119 8.54 -30.60 -5.06
N ALA A 120 8.62 -29.55 -4.26
CA ALA A 120 9.74 -29.29 -3.39
C ALA A 120 9.25 -29.20 -1.94
N GLU A 121 10.00 -29.79 -1.03
CA GLU A 121 9.78 -29.72 0.41
C GLU A 121 10.98 -29.01 1.04
N LEU A 122 10.72 -28.05 1.92
CA LEU A 122 11.75 -27.29 2.63
C LEU A 122 11.73 -27.61 4.12
N ALA A 123 12.90 -27.94 4.67
CA ALA A 123 13.07 -28.15 6.10
C ALA A 123 14.33 -27.46 6.61
N TYR A 124 14.35 -27.09 7.88
CA TYR A 124 15.48 -26.41 8.50
C TYR A 124 15.67 -26.83 9.96
N ARG A 125 16.86 -26.59 10.50
CA ARG A 125 17.15 -26.69 11.93
C ARG A 125 18.34 -25.82 12.29
N ALA A 126 18.37 -25.30 13.50
CA ALA A 126 19.57 -24.63 14.01
C ALA A 126 20.70 -25.65 14.14
N ILE A 127 21.95 -25.25 13.86
CA ILE A 127 23.09 -26.16 13.97
C ILE A 127 23.17 -26.70 15.41
N GLY A 128 23.34 -28.02 15.53
CA GLY A 128 23.36 -28.73 16.80
C GLY A 128 21.99 -29.24 17.26
N GLN A 129 20.89 -28.75 16.70
CA GLN A 129 19.58 -29.36 16.90
C GLN A 129 19.44 -30.62 16.04
N LYS A 130 18.77 -31.66 16.57
CA LYS A 130 18.56 -32.92 15.85
C LYS A 130 17.33 -32.89 14.95
N ALA A 131 16.24 -32.30 15.45
CA ALA A 131 14.94 -32.30 14.77
C ALA A 131 14.90 -31.29 13.62
N TRP A 132 14.43 -31.74 12.47
CA TRP A 132 14.10 -30.88 11.34
C TRP A 132 12.71 -30.26 11.53
N GLN A 133 12.60 -28.97 11.28
CA GLN A 133 11.34 -28.24 11.23
C GLN A 133 10.95 -28.01 9.77
N ALA A 134 9.67 -28.20 9.46
CA ALA A 134 9.17 -27.87 8.12
C ALA A 134 9.05 -26.35 7.94
N ALA A 135 9.29 -25.89 6.71
CA ALA A 135 8.94 -24.56 6.24
C ALA A 135 7.83 -24.67 5.18
N LEU A 136 7.25 -23.54 4.78
CA LEU A 136 6.32 -23.51 3.64
C LEU A 136 6.98 -24.09 2.38
N ASP A 137 6.20 -24.84 1.61
CA ASP A 137 6.67 -25.48 0.39
C ASP A 137 7.12 -24.43 -0.65
N PRO A 138 8.32 -24.60 -1.25
CA PRO A 138 8.78 -23.75 -2.33
C PRO A 138 7.92 -23.84 -3.59
N VAL A 139 7.77 -22.73 -4.30
CA VAL A 139 7.03 -22.66 -5.55
C VAL A 139 7.95 -22.89 -6.76
N PRO A 140 7.49 -23.60 -7.80
CA PRO A 140 8.24 -23.76 -9.03
C PRO A 140 8.25 -22.46 -9.84
N CYS A 141 9.42 -22.11 -10.38
CA CYS A 141 9.60 -21.11 -11.41
C CYS A 141 10.16 -21.81 -12.66
N ALA A 142 9.26 -22.27 -13.52
CA ALA A 142 9.61 -23.06 -14.70
C ALA A 142 10.54 -22.33 -15.70
N PRO A 143 10.35 -21.03 -16.01
CA PRO A 143 11.23 -20.31 -16.93
C PRO A 143 12.70 -20.31 -16.47
N ASP A 144 12.92 -20.19 -15.17
CA ASP A 144 14.27 -20.13 -14.57
C ASP A 144 14.77 -21.50 -14.11
N ARG A 145 13.96 -22.57 -14.26
CA ARG A 145 14.21 -23.93 -13.74
C ARG A 145 14.60 -23.91 -12.26
N GLN A 146 13.82 -23.20 -11.46
CA GLN A 146 14.05 -23.03 -10.04
C GLN A 146 12.88 -23.49 -9.20
N PHE A 147 13.15 -23.91 -7.96
CA PHE A 147 12.20 -23.77 -6.86
C PHE A 147 12.62 -22.60 -5.98
N ARG A 148 11.64 -21.80 -5.56
CA ARG A 148 11.86 -20.59 -4.76
C ARG A 148 11.00 -20.63 -3.52
N GLY A 149 11.57 -20.31 -2.37
CA GLY A 149 10.84 -20.30 -1.11
C GLY A 149 11.54 -19.47 -0.04
N SER A 150 10.94 -19.35 1.14
CA SER A 150 11.55 -18.68 2.28
C SER A 150 11.30 -19.42 3.59
N ILE A 151 12.31 -19.37 4.46
CA ILE A 151 12.16 -19.74 5.87
C ILE A 151 11.92 -18.43 6.63
N LEU A 152 10.78 -18.37 7.33
CA LEU A 152 10.29 -17.18 8.00
C LEU A 152 10.55 -17.27 9.51
N LEU A 153 10.68 -16.11 10.16
CA LEU A 153 10.73 -15.96 11.62
C LEU A 153 11.87 -16.75 12.30
N LEU A 154 13.06 -16.73 11.68
CA LEU A 154 14.30 -17.25 12.24
C LEU A 154 14.87 -16.35 13.35
N ALA A 155 15.76 -16.88 14.18
CA ALA A 155 16.48 -16.08 15.16
C ALA A 155 17.64 -15.32 14.49
N PRO A 156 17.85 -14.03 14.80
CA PRO A 156 19.01 -13.27 14.33
C PRO A 156 20.36 -13.86 14.80
N GLY A 157 21.37 -13.74 13.95
CA GLY A 157 22.74 -14.17 14.21
C GLY A 157 22.96 -15.68 14.31
N GLU A 158 21.94 -16.51 14.11
CA GLU A 158 21.98 -17.96 14.32
C GLU A 158 22.37 -18.72 13.04
N ARG A 159 22.99 -19.90 13.17
CA ARG A 159 23.35 -20.75 12.03
C ARG A 159 22.32 -21.85 11.83
N TYR A 160 21.94 -22.06 10.58
CA TYR A 160 20.95 -23.07 10.20
C TYR A 160 21.51 -24.03 9.15
N GLU A 161 21.09 -25.30 9.27
CA GLU A 161 21.06 -26.24 8.15
C GLU A 161 19.70 -26.16 7.47
N VAL A 162 19.69 -26.09 6.14
CA VAL A 162 18.50 -26.02 5.30
C VAL A 162 18.53 -27.12 4.28
N ARG A 163 17.44 -27.88 4.19
CA ARG A 163 17.27 -29.04 3.31
C ARG A 163 16.17 -28.78 2.30
N MET A 164 16.52 -28.94 1.02
CA MET A 164 15.60 -28.95 -0.11
C MET A 164 15.45 -30.39 -0.61
N ARG A 165 14.22 -30.90 -0.65
CA ARG A 165 13.93 -32.23 -1.20
C ARG A 165 12.97 -32.12 -2.38
N LEU A 166 13.35 -32.68 -3.52
CA LEU A 166 12.46 -32.76 -4.68
C LEU A 166 11.73 -34.11 -4.65
N THR A 167 10.42 -34.07 -4.87
CA THR A 167 9.58 -35.27 -4.89
C THR A 167 8.68 -35.32 -6.13
N ARG A 168 8.29 -36.53 -6.54
CA ARG A 168 7.26 -36.79 -7.55
C ARG A 168 6.49 -38.04 -7.13
N ASP A 169 5.17 -37.94 -7.11
CA ASP A 169 4.26 -39.02 -6.67
C ASP A 169 4.66 -39.60 -5.29
N GLY A 170 5.06 -38.72 -4.37
CA GLY A 170 5.51 -39.08 -3.02
C GLY A 170 6.90 -39.71 -2.93
N LYS A 171 7.59 -39.94 -4.05
CA LYS A 171 8.95 -40.48 -4.08
C LYS A 171 9.98 -39.35 -4.14
N THR A 172 11.03 -39.46 -3.35
CA THR A 172 12.16 -38.53 -3.39
C THR A 172 12.97 -38.74 -4.67
N LEU A 173 13.19 -37.65 -5.42
CA LEU A 173 14.01 -37.61 -6.62
C LEU A 173 15.44 -37.18 -6.31
N SER A 174 15.59 -36.15 -5.47
CA SER A 174 16.87 -35.62 -5.02
C SER A 174 16.73 -34.86 -3.71
N GLU A 175 17.85 -34.66 -3.03
CA GLU A 175 17.92 -33.89 -1.80
C GLU A 175 19.23 -33.11 -1.78
N ALA A 176 19.19 -31.87 -1.29
CA ALA A 176 20.37 -31.04 -1.07
C ALA A 176 20.27 -30.35 0.30
N VAL A 177 21.41 -30.19 0.95
CA VAL A 177 21.53 -29.46 2.22
C VAL A 177 22.58 -28.37 2.06
N ALA A 178 22.26 -27.18 2.56
CA ALA A 178 23.18 -26.04 2.63
C ALA A 178 23.09 -25.40 4.02
N THR A 179 24.10 -24.58 4.36
CA THR A 179 24.11 -23.84 5.63
C THR A 179 24.25 -22.35 5.38
N ALA A 180 23.64 -21.55 6.24
CA ALA A 180 23.78 -20.10 6.25
C ALA A 180 23.58 -19.56 7.67
N ARG A 181 24.04 -18.33 7.90
CA ARG A 181 23.83 -17.59 9.15
C ARG A 181 22.90 -16.41 8.89
N THR A 182 21.87 -16.23 9.71
CA THR A 182 21.09 -14.98 9.72
C THR A 182 21.95 -13.80 10.15
N TRP A 183 21.55 -12.59 9.78
CA TRP A 183 22.29 -11.39 10.18
C TRP A 183 22.24 -11.19 11.69
N ALA A 184 23.36 -10.76 12.27
CA ALA A 184 23.41 -10.34 13.66
C ALA A 184 22.87 -8.91 13.81
N GLU A 185 22.19 -8.66 14.91
CA GLU A 185 21.70 -7.33 15.27
C GLU A 185 22.86 -6.32 15.46
N SER A 186 23.96 -6.77 16.08
CA SER A 186 25.15 -5.96 16.32
C SER A 186 26.02 -5.78 15.08
N LEU A 187 26.65 -4.61 15.00
CA LEU A 187 27.64 -4.27 13.97
C LEU A 187 29.06 -4.37 14.53
N PRO A 188 30.03 -4.94 13.77
CA PRO A 188 31.44 -4.81 14.09
C PRO A 188 31.92 -3.42 13.67
N VAL A 189 31.90 -2.46 14.60
CA VAL A 189 32.27 -1.06 14.34
C VAL A 189 33.78 -0.88 14.44
N ALA A 190 34.41 -0.43 13.36
CA ALA A 190 35.84 -0.08 13.36
C ALA A 190 36.06 1.42 13.63
N ARG A 191 35.15 2.27 13.16
CA ARG A 191 35.27 3.73 13.32
C ARG A 191 33.91 4.36 13.54
N THR A 192 33.87 5.32 14.46
CA THR A 192 32.72 6.18 14.68
C THR A 192 33.10 7.62 14.36
N VAL A 193 32.34 8.26 13.47
CA VAL A 193 32.42 9.68 13.14
C VAL A 193 31.32 10.39 13.91
N ARG A 194 31.71 11.19 14.90
CA ARG A 194 30.79 12.08 15.62
C ARG A 194 30.49 13.29 14.72
N LEU A 195 29.23 13.47 14.36
CA LEU A 195 28.79 14.62 13.57
C LEU A 195 28.69 15.88 14.45
N PRO A 196 28.75 17.09 13.86
CA PRO A 196 28.67 18.33 14.64
C PRO A 196 27.37 18.44 15.44
N ALA A 197 27.46 19.00 16.65
CA ALA A 197 26.29 19.34 17.44
C ALA A 197 25.51 20.52 16.82
N GLY A 198 24.19 20.52 17.00
CA GLY A 198 23.31 21.58 16.51
C GLY A 198 22.96 21.44 15.03
N VAL A 199 22.75 22.57 14.35
CA VAL A 199 22.26 22.63 12.97
C VAL A 199 23.43 22.78 11.99
N VAL A 200 23.56 21.83 11.08
CA VAL A 200 24.50 21.84 9.95
C VAL A 200 23.72 22.19 8.68
N ARG A 201 24.16 23.24 7.98
CA ARG A 201 23.48 23.75 6.76
C ARG A 201 24.01 23.19 5.45
N GLU A 202 25.09 22.42 5.52
CA GLU A 202 25.69 21.73 4.39
C GLU A 202 25.18 20.29 4.30
N PRO A 203 25.03 19.72 3.09
CA PRO A 203 24.64 18.33 2.92
C PRO A 203 25.70 17.38 3.48
N LEU A 204 25.26 16.28 4.10
CA LEU A 204 26.14 15.19 4.51
C LEU A 204 26.34 14.23 3.34
N VAL A 205 27.52 14.26 2.74
CA VAL A 205 27.87 13.37 1.61
C VAL A 205 28.88 12.31 2.06
N ILE A 206 28.53 11.05 1.86
CA ILE A 206 29.29 9.88 2.28
C ILE A 206 29.62 9.03 1.06
N ARG A 207 30.91 8.80 0.83
CA ARG A 207 31.43 7.88 -0.21
C ARG A 207 32.42 6.86 0.35
N GLU A 208 32.54 6.81 1.68
CA GLU A 208 33.49 5.94 2.35
C GLU A 208 33.03 4.48 2.31
N GLN A 209 34.00 3.57 2.34
CA GLN A 209 33.77 2.13 2.34
C GLN A 209 34.49 1.51 3.54
N GLY A 210 33.72 0.96 4.46
CA GLY A 210 34.22 0.06 5.51
C GLY A 210 34.38 -1.36 4.99
N THR A 211 34.37 -2.32 5.90
CA THR A 211 34.39 -3.76 5.59
C THR A 211 33.36 -4.51 6.41
N ALA A 212 33.12 -5.77 6.06
CA ALA A 212 32.21 -6.65 6.80
C ALA A 212 32.56 -6.77 8.30
N ASP A 213 33.85 -6.69 8.65
CA ASP A 213 34.35 -6.75 10.02
C ASP A 213 34.69 -5.36 10.61
N GLY A 214 34.38 -4.28 9.88
CA GLY A 214 34.80 -2.93 10.25
C GLY A 214 33.93 -1.84 9.63
N TRP A 215 32.74 -1.64 10.21
CA TRP A 215 31.79 -0.62 9.78
C TRP A 215 32.23 0.78 10.21
N ILE A 216 31.84 1.76 9.39
CA ILE A 216 31.95 3.19 9.70
C ILE A 216 30.58 3.70 10.14
N VAL A 217 30.48 4.26 11.35
CA VAL A 217 29.23 4.78 11.91
C VAL A 217 29.31 6.30 11.99
N TYR A 218 28.44 7.00 11.26
CA TYR A 218 28.19 8.43 11.42
C TYR A 218 27.06 8.61 12.41
N GLU A 219 27.37 9.15 13.57
CA GLU A 219 26.44 9.25 14.70
C GLU A 219 26.30 10.70 15.15
N ALA A 220 25.09 11.07 15.53
CA ALA A 220 24.78 12.36 16.12
C ALA A 220 25.67 12.70 17.32
N ALA A 221 25.91 13.98 17.56
CA ALA A 221 26.44 14.45 18.83
C ALA A 221 25.47 14.13 19.99
N GLU A 222 25.96 14.09 21.22
CA GLU A 222 25.12 13.85 22.41
C GLU A 222 24.05 14.94 22.59
N GLU A 223 24.40 16.18 22.23
CA GLU A 223 23.50 17.33 22.21
C GLU A 223 22.53 17.33 21.02
N GLY A 224 22.69 16.36 20.10
CA GLY A 224 21.91 16.21 18.88
C GLY A 224 22.56 16.87 17.66
N THR A 225 22.33 16.26 16.49
CA THR A 225 22.76 16.76 15.18
C THR A 225 21.55 16.87 14.28
N THR A 226 21.38 18.04 13.64
CA THR A 226 20.39 18.27 12.59
C THR A 226 21.10 18.66 11.31
N ILE A 227 20.95 17.87 10.25
CA ILE A 227 21.32 18.27 8.89
C ILE A 227 20.11 18.98 8.29
N ASP A 228 20.18 20.29 8.09
CA ASP A 228 19.08 21.12 7.58
C ASP A 228 19.54 21.95 6.39
N VAL A 229 19.33 21.42 5.19
CA VAL A 229 19.76 22.06 3.94
C VAL A 229 18.66 22.91 3.29
N GLY A 230 17.44 22.94 3.85
CA GLY A 230 16.30 23.57 3.19
C GLY A 230 16.10 23.05 1.76
N ASP A 231 16.21 23.94 0.78
CA ASP A 231 16.14 23.68 -0.67
C ASP A 231 17.50 23.85 -1.40
N SER A 232 18.57 24.15 -0.65
CA SER A 232 19.89 24.48 -1.21
C SER A 232 20.59 23.30 -1.89
N ALA A 233 20.25 22.07 -1.48
CA ALA A 233 20.78 20.83 -2.04
C ALA A 233 19.64 19.91 -2.53
N ALA A 234 19.94 19.06 -3.53
CA ALA A 234 19.01 18.02 -3.97
C ALA A 234 18.67 17.05 -2.82
N ASN A 235 19.69 16.66 -2.04
CA ASN A 235 19.54 15.75 -0.91
C ASN A 235 20.22 16.31 0.34
N ALA A 236 19.62 16.13 1.51
CA ALA A 236 20.23 16.52 2.78
C ALA A 236 21.33 15.54 3.21
N VAL A 237 21.09 14.24 3.02
CA VAL A 237 22.07 13.18 3.21
C VAL A 237 22.21 12.38 1.91
N GLN A 238 23.44 12.16 1.45
CA GLN A 238 23.71 11.36 0.26
C GLN A 238 24.81 10.34 0.53
N MET A 239 24.48 9.06 0.35
CA MET A 239 25.40 7.93 0.36
C MET A 239 25.55 7.42 -1.07
N GLU A 240 26.75 7.52 -1.64
CA GLU A 240 27.01 7.21 -3.04
C GLU A 240 28.23 6.30 -3.16
N GLY A 241 28.05 5.10 -3.71
CA GLY A 241 29.10 4.09 -3.76
C GLY A 241 29.65 3.71 -2.37
N ALA A 242 28.87 3.94 -1.31
CA ALA A 242 29.24 3.66 0.06
C ALA A 242 29.09 2.16 0.36
N ALA A 243 29.90 1.64 1.28
CA ALA A 243 29.81 0.26 1.71
C ALA A 243 30.12 0.09 3.20
N PHE A 244 29.36 -0.76 3.89
CA PHE A 244 29.53 -1.00 5.34
C PHE A 244 29.50 0.30 6.16
N VAL A 245 28.48 1.12 5.92
CA VAL A 245 28.27 2.42 6.57
C VAL A 245 26.93 2.48 7.29
N GLN A 246 26.89 3.10 8.47
CA GLN A 246 25.67 3.45 9.17
C GLN A 246 25.56 4.97 9.38
N VAL A 247 24.37 5.53 9.15
CA VAL A 247 23.95 6.84 9.68
C VAL A 247 22.97 6.61 10.81
N ARG A 248 23.25 7.18 12.00
CA ARG A 248 22.48 6.89 13.22
C ARG A 248 22.08 8.15 13.99
N GLY A 249 20.78 8.22 14.31
CA GLY A 249 20.25 9.10 15.36
C GLY A 249 20.20 10.59 15.02
N ILE A 250 20.41 10.98 13.76
CA ILE A 250 20.38 12.37 13.34
C ILE A 250 18.96 12.83 12.99
N HIS A 251 18.74 14.14 13.04
CA HIS A 251 17.60 14.77 12.38
C HIS A 251 18.01 15.20 10.98
N VAL A 252 17.16 14.95 9.99
CA VAL A 252 17.34 15.32 8.59
C VAL A 252 16.19 16.20 8.18
N ARG A 253 16.50 17.42 7.74
CA ARG A 253 15.54 18.43 7.28
C ARG A 253 15.92 18.94 5.90
N GLY A 254 14.94 18.99 5.01
CA GLY A 254 15.17 19.51 3.66
C GLY A 254 15.67 18.47 2.66
N GLY A 255 16.27 18.98 1.59
CA GLY A 255 16.49 18.24 0.35
C GLY A 255 15.38 18.60 -0.65
N ARG A 256 15.74 19.16 -1.81
CA ARG A 256 14.78 19.52 -2.86
C ARG A 256 14.14 18.29 -3.51
N GLU A 257 14.87 17.18 -3.60
CA GLU A 257 14.41 15.93 -4.21
C GLU A 257 14.14 14.87 -3.15
N ASP A 258 15.16 14.41 -2.44
CA ASP A 258 15.04 13.40 -1.39
C ASP A 258 15.67 13.91 -0.07
N ALA A 259 15.17 13.49 1.10
CA ALA A 259 15.85 13.82 2.34
C ALA A 259 17.16 13.01 2.46
N VAL A 260 17.06 11.70 2.22
CA VAL A 260 18.19 10.76 2.22
C VAL A 260 18.24 10.00 0.89
N LYS A 261 19.36 10.10 0.17
CA LYS A 261 19.61 9.36 -1.07
C LYS A 261 20.70 8.31 -0.86
N ILE A 262 20.38 7.05 -1.15
CA ILE A 262 21.32 5.93 -1.20
C ILE A 262 21.44 5.49 -2.66
N LEU A 263 22.60 5.72 -3.26
CA LEU A 263 22.86 5.46 -4.67
C LEU A 263 24.02 4.46 -4.82
N ASP A 264 23.77 3.37 -5.55
CA ASP A 264 24.76 2.34 -5.89
C ASP A 264 25.65 1.88 -4.72
N SER A 265 25.05 1.72 -3.53
CA SER A 265 25.73 1.44 -2.26
C SER A 265 25.26 0.13 -1.65
N HIS A 266 26.10 -0.60 -0.92
CA HIS A 266 25.67 -1.88 -0.31
C HIS A 266 26.11 -2.04 1.13
N ASP A 267 25.38 -2.82 1.92
CA ASP A 267 25.63 -2.95 3.35
C ASP A 267 25.59 -1.56 4.02
N VAL A 268 24.45 -0.88 3.89
CA VAL A 268 24.22 0.47 4.42
C VAL A 268 23.09 0.44 5.43
N ARG A 269 23.21 1.17 6.54
CA ARG A 269 22.12 1.33 7.51
C ARG A 269 21.75 2.80 7.74
N VAL A 270 20.46 3.11 7.77
CA VAL A 270 19.90 4.39 8.23
C VAL A 270 18.99 4.09 9.39
N THR A 271 19.41 4.49 10.60
CA THR A 271 18.80 3.99 11.83
C THR A 271 18.45 5.09 12.81
N GLY A 272 17.23 5.09 13.36
CA GLY A 272 16.85 5.99 14.45
C GLY A 272 16.76 7.47 14.04
N CYS A 273 16.67 7.78 12.75
CA CYS A 273 16.63 9.16 12.27
C CYS A 273 15.23 9.78 12.40
N ASP A 274 15.18 11.10 12.43
CA ASP A 274 13.96 11.91 12.32
C ASP A 274 14.07 12.67 10.99
N ILE A 275 13.16 12.41 10.04
CA ILE A 275 13.31 12.81 8.64
C ILE A 275 12.07 13.60 8.22
N SER A 276 12.27 14.87 7.88
CA SER A 276 11.18 15.79 7.54
C SER A 276 11.58 16.89 6.54
N GLY A 277 10.59 17.60 6.04
CA GLY A 277 10.76 18.85 5.31
C GLY A 277 11.43 18.74 3.94
N TRP A 278 11.46 17.58 3.29
CA TRP A 278 12.00 17.41 1.93
C TRP A 278 10.97 17.74 0.84
N GLY A 279 11.41 17.73 -0.42
CA GLY A 279 10.55 17.84 -1.61
C GLY A 279 10.11 19.27 -1.89
N GLU A 280 9.06 19.49 -2.67
CA GLU A 280 8.54 20.81 -2.98
C GLU A 280 7.04 20.84 -2.70
N ALA A 281 6.53 21.98 -2.20
CA ALA A 281 5.10 22.14 -1.97
C ALA A 281 4.31 22.14 -3.29
N GLY A 282 4.89 22.78 -4.30
CA GLY A 282 4.27 22.97 -5.60
C GLY A 282 3.06 23.90 -5.59
N THR A 283 2.48 24.08 -6.77
CA THR A 283 1.19 24.75 -6.97
C THR A 283 0.23 23.81 -7.66
N TRP A 284 -1.06 23.86 -7.27
CA TRP A 284 -2.09 23.06 -7.92
C TRP A 284 -2.36 23.57 -9.34
N GLN A 285 -2.33 22.66 -10.32
CA GLN A 285 -2.69 22.96 -11.70
C GLN A 285 -3.56 21.87 -12.31
N TRP A 286 -4.48 22.28 -13.19
CA TRP A 286 -5.24 21.37 -14.03
C TRP A 286 -4.36 20.87 -15.16
N ALA A 287 -4.24 19.54 -15.29
CA ALA A 287 -3.44 18.88 -16.31
C ALA A 287 -4.19 18.74 -17.66
N ASP A 288 -5.47 19.09 -17.70
CA ASP A 288 -6.26 19.14 -18.92
C ASP A 288 -7.23 20.33 -18.94
N GLU A 289 -7.61 20.78 -20.14
CA GLU A 289 -8.52 21.91 -20.35
C GLU A 289 -9.94 21.66 -19.83
N ASN A 290 -10.33 20.38 -19.72
CA ASN A 290 -11.64 19.95 -19.23
C ASN A 290 -11.71 19.89 -17.69
N ARG A 291 -10.62 20.24 -16.99
CA ARG A 291 -10.46 20.18 -15.53
C ARG A 291 -10.84 18.80 -14.96
N THR A 292 -10.47 17.73 -15.64
CA THR A 292 -10.71 16.34 -15.21
C THR A 292 -9.53 15.73 -14.47
N ARG A 293 -8.33 16.27 -14.67
CA ARG A 293 -7.09 15.87 -13.99
C ARG A 293 -6.38 17.08 -13.42
N GLY A 294 -5.80 16.93 -12.24
CA GLY A 294 -5.07 17.98 -11.54
C GLY A 294 -3.98 17.39 -10.68
N MET A 295 -2.89 18.14 -10.53
CA MET A 295 -1.69 17.70 -9.83
C MET A 295 -0.91 18.91 -9.31
N PHE A 296 0.01 18.65 -8.38
CA PHE A 296 0.99 19.64 -7.96
C PHE A 296 2.15 19.70 -8.96
N VAL A 297 2.54 20.92 -9.33
CA VAL A 297 3.67 21.18 -10.21
C VAL A 297 4.65 22.16 -9.57
N ASP A 298 5.91 22.08 -9.97
CA ASP A 298 6.97 22.99 -9.56
C ASP A 298 6.83 24.37 -10.22
N ALA A 299 7.76 25.27 -9.92
CA ALA A 299 7.78 26.62 -10.46
C ALA A 299 7.92 26.68 -12.00
N GLN A 300 8.36 25.59 -12.63
CA GLN A 300 8.49 25.45 -14.09
C GLN A 300 7.28 24.74 -14.72
N GLY A 301 6.27 24.38 -13.93
CA GLY A 301 5.09 23.66 -14.40
C GLY A 301 5.32 22.17 -14.61
N LYS A 302 6.45 21.61 -14.15
CA LYS A 302 6.70 20.17 -14.19
C LYS A 302 6.05 19.51 -12.99
N ARG A 303 5.41 18.37 -13.23
CA ARG A 303 4.79 17.55 -12.18
C ARG A 303 5.76 17.19 -11.07
N ILE A 304 5.33 17.40 -9.83
CA ILE A 304 6.04 16.95 -8.63
C ILE A 304 5.60 15.53 -8.31
N ASP A 305 6.56 14.60 -8.32
CA ASP A 305 6.30 13.19 -8.07
C ASP A 305 7.58 12.47 -7.64
N GLY A 306 7.44 11.51 -6.72
CA GLY A 306 8.53 10.64 -6.28
C GLY A 306 9.59 11.30 -5.39
N GLN A 307 9.40 12.54 -4.93
CA GLN A 307 10.30 13.15 -3.94
C GLN A 307 10.18 12.41 -2.60
N SER A 308 11.27 11.88 -2.05
CA SER A 308 11.16 10.88 -0.98
C SER A 308 11.86 11.22 0.32
N GLY A 309 11.35 10.71 1.43
CA GLY A 309 12.06 10.76 2.71
C GLY A 309 13.37 9.96 2.62
N ILE A 310 13.31 8.73 2.11
CA ILE A 310 14.49 7.91 1.81
C ILE A 310 14.35 7.25 0.44
N ARG A 311 15.33 7.45 -0.43
CA ARG A 311 15.44 6.73 -1.70
C ARG A 311 16.61 5.78 -1.71
N VAL A 312 16.34 4.52 -2.06
CA VAL A 312 17.36 3.51 -2.39
C VAL A 312 17.32 3.29 -3.90
N GLN A 313 18.41 3.55 -4.59
CA GLN A 313 18.44 3.54 -6.05
C GLN A 313 19.68 2.87 -6.62
N GLY A 314 19.48 2.08 -7.67
CA GLY A 314 20.56 1.56 -8.52
C GLY A 314 20.81 0.07 -8.33
N ALA A 315 21.21 -0.61 -9.41
CA ALA A 315 21.27 -2.08 -9.46
C ALA A 315 22.30 -2.68 -8.49
N VAL A 316 23.29 -1.88 -8.04
CA VAL A 316 24.29 -2.30 -7.05
C VAL A 316 23.72 -2.26 -5.63
N CYS A 317 22.66 -1.47 -5.40
CA CYS A 317 22.07 -1.30 -4.07
C CYS A 317 21.53 -2.59 -3.50
N ARG A 318 22.16 -3.11 -2.45
CA ARG A 318 21.73 -4.34 -1.77
C ARG A 318 22.09 -4.29 -0.29
N ALA A 319 21.44 -5.12 0.54
CA ALA A 319 21.73 -5.16 1.98
C ALA A 319 21.61 -3.78 2.66
N VAL A 320 20.58 -3.02 2.27
CA VAL A 320 20.25 -1.74 2.91
C VAL A 320 19.26 -1.99 4.04
N VAL A 321 19.56 -1.46 5.23
CA VAL A 321 18.69 -1.52 6.40
C VAL A 321 18.16 -0.11 6.71
N LEU A 322 16.84 0.03 6.69
CA LEU A 322 16.14 1.25 7.11
C LEU A 322 15.33 0.90 8.35
N GLU A 323 15.75 1.37 9.53
CA GLU A 323 15.07 1.00 10.77
C GLU A 323 14.92 2.10 11.82
N HIS A 324 13.83 2.05 12.59
CA HIS A 324 13.54 3.02 13.65
C HIS A 324 13.50 4.49 13.19
N ASN A 325 13.28 4.73 11.90
CA ASN A 325 13.18 6.09 11.39
C ASN A 325 11.75 6.62 11.54
N TYR A 326 11.63 7.88 11.91
CA TYR A 326 10.38 8.64 11.85
C TYR A 326 10.40 9.50 10.60
N ILE A 327 9.51 9.23 9.65
CA ILE A 327 9.47 9.86 8.32
C ILE A 327 8.12 10.58 8.20
N HIS A 328 8.14 11.91 8.13
CA HIS A 328 6.94 12.73 8.28
C HIS A 328 7.12 14.12 7.65
N HIS A 329 6.01 14.84 7.42
CA HIS A 329 6.02 16.26 7.02
C HIS A 329 6.91 16.57 5.80
N PRO A 330 6.68 15.97 4.62
CA PRO A 330 7.21 16.53 3.38
C PRO A 330 6.70 17.96 3.20
N ARG A 331 7.35 18.74 2.33
CA ARG A 331 6.86 20.11 2.00
C ARG A 331 5.59 20.09 1.15
N GLY A 332 5.36 19.03 0.38
CA GLY A 332 4.21 18.86 -0.51
C GLY A 332 3.20 17.82 -0.03
N THR A 333 2.22 17.57 -0.88
CA THR A 333 1.16 16.57 -0.68
C THR A 333 0.79 15.93 -2.01
N ALA A 334 0.16 14.75 -1.99
CA ALA A 334 -0.29 14.07 -3.19
C ALA A 334 -1.74 14.39 -3.55
N ASN A 335 -2.08 14.41 -4.85
CA ASN A 335 -3.48 14.45 -5.29
C ASN A 335 -4.21 13.13 -4.95
N THR A 336 -5.54 13.17 -4.93
CA THR A 336 -6.37 11.96 -4.79
C THR A 336 -6.70 11.34 -6.14
N TRP A 337 -7.23 10.11 -6.12
CA TRP A 337 -7.77 9.42 -7.30
C TRP A 337 -8.94 10.15 -7.99
N ALA A 338 -9.52 11.18 -7.36
CA ALA A 338 -10.51 12.05 -8.01
C ALA A 338 -9.96 12.75 -9.26
N PHE A 339 -8.64 12.92 -9.33
CA PHE A 339 -7.95 13.67 -10.38
C PHE A 339 -7.03 12.80 -11.24
N GLY A 340 -7.16 11.47 -11.14
CA GLY A 340 -6.24 10.50 -11.73
C GLY A 340 -5.26 9.95 -10.70
N HIS A 341 -4.28 9.18 -11.17
CA HIS A 341 -3.25 8.56 -10.32
C HIS A 341 -2.62 9.61 -9.39
N PRO A 342 -2.50 9.34 -8.08
CA PRO A 342 -1.79 10.20 -7.16
C PRO A 342 -0.34 10.42 -7.59
N HIS A 343 0.09 11.68 -7.48
CA HIS A 343 1.46 12.13 -7.68
C HIS A 343 1.82 13.03 -6.52
N GLY A 344 3.01 12.85 -5.95
CA GLY A 344 3.43 13.63 -4.80
C GLY A 344 4.59 12.99 -4.04
N PRO A 345 4.81 13.38 -2.78
CA PRO A 345 5.90 12.86 -1.98
C PRO A 345 5.66 11.40 -1.57
N ALA A 346 6.74 10.63 -1.46
CA ALA A 346 6.74 9.28 -0.93
C ALA A 346 7.52 9.19 0.38
N GLY A 347 7.19 8.24 1.25
CA GLY A 347 7.97 7.98 2.46
C GLY A 347 9.33 7.36 2.12
N ILE A 348 9.30 6.16 1.53
CA ILE A 348 10.48 5.43 1.06
C ILE A 348 10.28 5.02 -0.39
N VAL A 349 11.31 5.16 -1.23
CA VAL A 349 11.31 4.66 -2.61
C VAL A 349 12.40 3.63 -2.81
N LEU A 350 12.02 2.45 -3.31
CA LEU A 350 12.96 1.39 -3.73
C LEU A 350 12.99 1.33 -5.26
N SER A 351 14.10 1.82 -5.84
CA SER A 351 14.21 2.10 -7.27
C SER A 351 15.29 1.26 -7.95
N SER A 352 14.86 0.20 -8.63
CA SER A 352 15.69 -0.68 -9.45
C SER A 352 16.90 -1.24 -8.69
N THR A 353 16.66 -1.83 -7.52
CA THR A 353 17.73 -2.23 -6.61
C THR A 353 18.19 -3.68 -6.82
N GLY A 354 19.31 -4.05 -6.20
CA GLY A 354 19.81 -5.43 -6.11
C GLY A 354 19.08 -6.32 -5.07
N GLY A 355 18.20 -5.75 -4.26
CA GLY A 355 17.41 -6.45 -3.24
C GLY A 355 18.18 -6.79 -1.97
N ASN A 356 17.70 -7.79 -1.23
CA ASN A 356 18.18 -8.20 0.09
C ASN A 356 18.13 -7.05 1.11
N HIS A 357 17.09 -6.22 1.06
CA HIS A 357 16.92 -5.10 1.99
C HIS A 357 16.17 -5.51 3.25
N VAL A 358 16.26 -4.67 4.30
CA VAL A 358 15.42 -4.77 5.49
C VAL A 358 14.85 -3.39 5.80
N VAL A 359 13.55 -3.23 5.64
CA VAL A 359 12.82 -2.00 6.01
C VAL A 359 11.95 -2.33 7.21
N ARG A 360 12.38 -1.98 8.42
CA ARG A 360 11.69 -2.42 9.63
C ARG A 360 11.53 -1.37 10.70
N TYR A 361 10.44 -1.47 11.43
CA TYR A 361 10.20 -0.66 12.61
C TYR A 361 10.23 0.87 12.41
N ASN A 362 9.94 1.33 11.19
CA ASN A 362 9.80 2.75 10.88
C ASN A 362 8.35 3.20 11.13
N ASP A 363 8.18 4.48 11.40
CA ASP A 363 6.88 5.15 11.39
C ASP A 363 6.87 6.17 10.26
N ILE A 364 6.09 5.89 9.21
CA ILE A 364 5.91 6.71 8.01
C ILE A 364 4.52 7.35 8.11
N VAL A 365 4.48 8.61 8.51
CA VAL A 365 3.28 9.24 9.07
C VAL A 365 2.89 10.49 8.29
N GLY A 366 1.79 10.40 7.55
CA GLY A 366 1.11 11.53 6.92
C GLY A 366 0.19 12.27 7.90
N ALA A 367 -0.47 13.32 7.42
CA ALA A 367 -1.56 14.01 8.11
C ALA A 367 -2.60 14.52 7.10
N GLU A 368 -3.69 15.10 7.59
CA GLU A 368 -4.71 15.69 6.71
C GLU A 368 -4.15 16.77 5.77
N THR A 369 -3.10 17.49 6.18
CA THR A 369 -2.47 18.56 5.37
C THR A 369 -1.37 18.07 4.43
N TYR A 370 -0.86 16.85 4.61
CA TYR A 370 0.16 16.27 3.76
C TYR A 370 -0.02 14.75 3.70
N ARG A 371 -0.45 14.26 2.53
CA ARG A 371 -0.61 12.83 2.27
C ARG A 371 0.47 12.35 1.33
N TRP A 372 0.84 11.08 1.51
CA TRP A 372 1.77 10.42 0.60
C TRP A 372 1.11 10.16 -0.75
N ASN A 373 1.92 10.03 -1.80
CA ASN A 373 1.52 9.22 -2.95
C ASN A 373 1.37 7.77 -2.46
N ASP A 374 2.50 7.07 -2.31
CA ASP A 374 2.61 5.86 -1.50
C ASP A 374 3.50 6.11 -0.28
N ALA A 375 3.27 5.38 0.81
CA ALA A 375 4.20 5.43 1.94
C ALA A 375 5.49 4.65 1.64
N ILE A 376 5.39 3.51 0.94
CA ILE A 376 6.54 2.82 0.33
C ILE A 376 6.25 2.57 -1.15
N THR A 377 7.01 3.22 -2.03
CA THR A 377 6.87 3.15 -3.50
C THR A 377 7.88 2.17 -4.10
N SER A 378 7.43 1.43 -5.11
CA SER A 378 8.25 0.60 -5.98
C SER A 378 8.59 1.34 -7.27
N GLU A 379 9.83 1.25 -7.71
CA GLU A 379 10.21 1.79 -9.02
C GLU A 379 11.17 0.84 -9.74
N TYR A 380 10.95 0.42 -10.98
CA TYR A 380 9.74 0.53 -11.79
C TYR A 380 8.89 -0.75 -11.62
N ASN A 381 7.60 -0.59 -11.27
CA ASN A 381 6.63 -1.68 -11.02
C ASN A 381 6.65 -2.81 -12.08
N PRO A 382 6.75 -2.52 -13.40
CA PRO A 382 6.73 -3.59 -14.39
C PRO A 382 8.07 -4.27 -14.58
N HIS A 383 9.12 -4.03 -13.79
CA HIS A 383 10.44 -4.68 -13.93
C HIS A 383 10.67 -5.74 -12.85
N VAL A 384 11.37 -6.84 -13.18
CA VAL A 384 11.77 -7.84 -12.18
C VAL A 384 12.67 -7.22 -11.10
N THR A 385 13.51 -6.26 -11.48
CA THR A 385 14.35 -5.50 -10.55
C THR A 385 13.63 -4.34 -9.87
N GLY A 386 12.35 -4.11 -10.17
CA GLY A 386 11.57 -3.04 -9.58
C GLY A 386 11.26 -3.27 -8.10
N GLY A 387 11.10 -2.17 -7.37
CA GLY A 387 10.64 -2.21 -5.98
C GLY A 387 11.59 -2.94 -5.04
N PRO A 388 11.07 -3.77 -4.11
CA PRO A 388 11.88 -4.59 -3.20
C PRO A 388 12.74 -5.66 -3.90
N HIS A 389 12.42 -5.97 -5.16
CA HIS A 389 13.06 -6.95 -6.04
C HIS A 389 13.12 -8.38 -5.49
N ARG A 390 14.05 -8.67 -4.57
CA ARG A 390 14.32 -10.03 -4.11
C ARG A 390 14.87 -10.10 -2.69
N ASP A 391 14.61 -11.20 -2.00
CA ASP A 391 15.16 -11.59 -0.70
C ASP A 391 15.06 -10.48 0.38
N THR A 392 14.05 -9.60 0.26
CA THR A 392 13.88 -8.37 1.06
C THR A 392 12.82 -8.56 2.15
N ASP A 393 13.10 -8.03 3.35
CA ASP A 393 12.15 -7.95 4.46
C ASP A 393 11.58 -6.55 4.62
N ILE A 394 10.27 -6.46 4.81
CA ILE A 394 9.58 -5.21 5.13
C ILE A 394 8.61 -5.50 6.27
N HIS A 395 8.95 -5.11 7.50
CA HIS A 395 8.16 -5.56 8.64
C HIS A 395 8.08 -4.62 9.83
N GLY A 396 6.98 -4.75 10.56
CA GLY A 396 6.78 -4.00 11.78
C GLY A 396 6.72 -2.48 11.56
N ASN A 397 6.44 -1.97 10.35
CA ASN A 397 6.34 -0.54 10.06
C ASN A 397 4.91 -0.03 10.27
N LEU A 398 4.75 1.24 10.65
CA LEU A 398 3.50 1.99 10.52
C LEU A 398 3.53 2.80 9.22
N LEU A 399 2.48 2.69 8.42
CA LEU A 399 2.29 3.42 7.17
C LEU A 399 0.92 4.10 7.24
N TYR A 400 0.90 5.43 7.34
CA TYR A 400 -0.30 6.19 7.64
C TYR A 400 -0.54 7.31 6.63
N LEU A 401 -1.74 7.31 6.02
CA LEU A 401 -2.30 8.33 5.12
C LEU A 401 -1.59 8.49 3.77
N ALA A 402 -1.60 7.42 2.97
CA ALA A 402 -1.29 7.47 1.53
C ALA A 402 -2.54 7.79 0.70
N ASN A 403 -2.41 8.47 -0.43
CA ASN A 403 -3.51 8.70 -1.36
C ASN A 403 -3.60 7.63 -2.45
N ASP A 404 -2.53 6.88 -2.74
CA ASP A 404 -2.56 5.68 -3.57
C ASP A 404 -2.40 4.41 -2.71
N ASP A 405 -1.26 3.71 -2.81
CA ASP A 405 -1.03 2.46 -2.11
C ASP A 405 -0.29 2.73 -0.78
N GLY A 406 -0.65 2.00 0.29
CA GLY A 406 0.15 2.06 1.52
C GLY A 406 1.58 1.56 1.28
N THR A 407 1.70 0.41 0.61
CA THR A 407 2.98 -0.15 0.16
C THR A 407 2.83 -0.76 -1.21
N GLU A 408 3.75 -0.47 -2.12
CA GLU A 408 3.98 -1.27 -3.32
C GLU A 408 5.08 -2.30 -3.09
N LEU A 409 4.77 -3.58 -3.31
CA LEU A 409 5.76 -4.65 -3.43
C LEU A 409 6.10 -4.96 -4.90
N ASP A 410 5.54 -4.18 -5.83
CA ASP A 410 5.53 -4.43 -7.26
C ASP A 410 6.92 -4.72 -7.85
N GLY A 411 6.95 -5.54 -8.89
CA GLY A 411 8.17 -5.96 -9.56
C GLY A 411 8.51 -7.41 -9.25
N GLY A 412 9.78 -7.72 -8.96
CA GLY A 412 10.29 -9.10 -8.87
C GLY A 412 9.61 -9.96 -7.83
N GLN A 413 9.48 -9.43 -6.61
CA GLN A 413 8.89 -10.11 -5.46
C GLN A 413 9.52 -11.48 -5.13
N ILE A 414 10.76 -11.75 -5.51
CA ILE A 414 11.39 -13.07 -5.31
C ILE A 414 11.76 -13.22 -3.84
N ASN A 415 11.10 -14.07 -3.07
CA ASN A 415 11.33 -14.21 -1.63
C ASN A 415 11.20 -12.88 -0.86
N VAL A 416 10.27 -12.01 -1.28
CA VAL A 416 9.96 -10.77 -0.56
C VAL A 416 9.00 -11.09 0.57
N ARG A 417 9.31 -10.65 1.79
CA ARG A 417 8.60 -11.02 3.02
C ARG A 417 8.10 -9.76 3.71
N TYR A 418 6.79 -9.64 3.89
CA TYR A 418 6.10 -8.46 4.38
C TYR A 418 5.21 -8.82 5.58
N TRP A 419 5.59 -8.43 6.80
CA TRP A 419 4.84 -8.86 7.99
C TRP A 419 4.76 -7.88 9.14
N GLY A 420 3.73 -8.03 9.97
CA GLY A 420 3.59 -7.23 11.19
C GLY A 420 3.46 -5.71 10.94
N ASN A 421 3.22 -5.28 9.70
CA ASN A 421 3.04 -3.87 9.37
C ASN A 421 1.61 -3.43 9.68
N TRP A 422 1.44 -2.15 9.98
CA TRP A 422 0.14 -1.48 10.06
C TRP A 422 0.04 -0.46 8.93
N VAL A 423 -0.87 -0.70 7.99
CA VAL A 423 -1.23 0.22 6.92
C VAL A 423 -2.59 0.82 7.24
N GLU A 424 -2.69 2.15 7.32
CA GLU A 424 -3.98 2.83 7.54
C GLU A 424 -4.16 4.08 6.68
N GLY A 425 -5.33 4.16 6.03
CA GLY A 425 -5.79 5.37 5.33
C GLY A 425 -5.31 5.53 3.89
N GLY A 426 -5.02 4.41 3.21
CA GLY A 426 -4.70 4.34 1.77
C GLY A 426 -5.90 4.02 0.88
N PHE A 427 -5.86 4.44 -0.39
CA PHE A 427 -6.84 4.01 -1.40
C PHE A 427 -6.73 2.51 -1.67
N CYS A 428 -5.50 1.99 -1.70
CA CYS A 428 -5.25 0.57 -1.46
C CYS A 428 -4.31 0.35 -0.26
N GLY A 429 -4.36 -0.84 0.32
CA GLY A 429 -3.46 -1.21 1.42
C GLY A 429 -2.07 -1.60 0.92
N VAL A 430 -1.95 -2.78 0.30
CA VAL A 430 -0.70 -3.30 -0.23
C VAL A 430 -0.89 -3.74 -1.68
N SER A 431 -0.03 -3.23 -2.57
CA SER A 431 0.04 -3.66 -3.97
C SER A 431 1.05 -4.77 -4.16
N CYS A 432 0.61 -5.82 -4.84
CA CYS A 432 1.43 -6.90 -5.38
C CYS A 432 1.22 -7.00 -6.90
N ALA A 433 1.00 -5.87 -7.57
CA ALA A 433 0.50 -5.76 -8.94
C ALA A 433 1.47 -4.98 -9.85
N PRO A 434 2.46 -5.63 -10.49
CA PRO A 434 2.57 -7.07 -10.66
C PRO A 434 3.54 -7.76 -9.67
N ASN A 435 3.29 -9.04 -9.40
CA ASN A 435 4.29 -10.00 -8.93
C ASN A 435 4.92 -10.68 -10.15
N ARG A 436 6.12 -10.26 -10.54
CA ARG A 436 6.79 -10.68 -11.78
C ARG A 436 7.49 -12.02 -11.68
N SER A 437 7.85 -12.49 -10.49
CA SER A 437 8.75 -13.63 -10.37
C SER A 437 8.60 -14.43 -9.08
N GLY A 438 8.20 -13.81 -7.97
CA GLY A 438 7.75 -14.47 -6.76
C GLY A 438 8.71 -15.50 -6.15
N PRO A 439 8.32 -16.14 -5.04
CA PRO A 439 7.11 -15.88 -4.27
C PRO A 439 7.26 -14.68 -3.31
N SER A 440 6.16 -13.96 -3.06
CA SER A 440 6.05 -13.03 -1.93
C SER A 440 5.26 -13.65 -0.78
N TYR A 441 5.60 -13.26 0.45
CA TYR A 441 4.97 -13.71 1.69
C TYR A 441 4.45 -12.50 2.47
N VAL A 442 3.14 -12.27 2.43
CA VAL A 442 2.46 -11.16 3.10
C VAL A 442 1.69 -11.75 4.28
N PHE A 443 2.14 -11.52 5.51
CA PHE A 443 1.53 -12.17 6.67
C PHE A 443 1.44 -11.36 7.95
N ARG A 444 0.41 -11.60 8.76
CA ARG A 444 0.19 -10.92 10.05
C ARG A 444 0.23 -9.39 9.97
N ASN A 445 -0.28 -8.82 8.88
CA ASN A 445 -0.40 -7.37 8.73
C ASN A 445 -1.79 -6.90 9.14
N LEU A 446 -1.85 -5.67 9.62
CA LEU A 446 -3.09 -4.91 9.80
C LEU A 446 -3.22 -3.94 8.64
N VAL A 447 -4.33 -4.05 7.88
CA VAL A 447 -4.62 -3.16 6.76
C VAL A 447 -5.98 -2.51 6.98
N VAL A 448 -6.02 -1.18 7.00
CA VAL A 448 -7.23 -0.37 7.13
C VAL A 448 -7.28 0.63 5.98
N THR A 449 -8.30 0.58 5.12
CA THR A 449 -8.33 1.43 3.90
C THR A 449 -9.25 2.64 4.03
N GLY A 450 -9.05 3.63 3.16
CA GLY A 450 -9.81 4.88 3.07
C GLY A 450 -8.89 6.08 2.82
N ASP A 451 -8.89 6.62 1.59
CA ASP A 451 -8.09 7.79 1.19
C ASP A 451 -8.67 9.11 1.75
N GLU A 452 -8.22 10.26 1.23
CA GLU A 452 -8.67 11.58 1.68
C GLU A 452 -10.17 11.79 1.48
N ARG A 453 -10.76 11.11 0.50
CA ARG A 453 -12.19 11.13 0.22
C ARG A 453 -12.94 10.01 0.94
N MET A 454 -12.27 9.25 1.81
CA MET A 454 -12.76 7.95 2.32
C MET A 454 -13.08 6.96 1.19
N ALA A 455 -12.51 7.18 0.00
CA ALA A 455 -12.61 6.27 -1.12
C ALA A 455 -11.57 5.15 -0.99
N THR A 456 -11.86 4.00 -1.56
CA THR A 456 -10.97 2.84 -1.49
C THR A 456 -11.27 1.87 -2.61
N ASN A 457 -10.20 1.26 -3.13
CA ASN A 457 -10.29 0.14 -4.05
C ASN A 457 -10.17 -1.17 -3.28
N SER A 458 -8.98 -1.47 -2.71
CA SER A 458 -8.78 -2.77 -2.05
C SER A 458 -7.71 -2.79 -0.98
N GLY A 459 -7.91 -3.59 0.08
CA GLY A 459 -6.85 -3.92 1.03
C GLY A 459 -5.62 -4.54 0.36
N PHE A 460 -5.82 -5.56 -0.48
CA PHE A 460 -4.78 -6.13 -1.34
C PHE A 460 -5.08 -5.92 -2.82
N LYS A 461 -4.19 -5.22 -3.51
CA LYS A 461 -4.23 -4.95 -4.96
C LYS A 461 -3.33 -5.97 -5.66
N MET A 462 -3.95 -6.96 -6.29
CA MET A 462 -3.24 -8.12 -6.85
C MET A 462 -3.16 -8.06 -8.37
N GLY A 463 -2.05 -8.56 -8.91
CA GLY A 463 -1.78 -8.56 -10.33
C GLY A 463 -2.76 -9.39 -11.19
N GLY A 464 -2.32 -9.62 -12.42
CA GLY A 464 -3.01 -10.36 -13.46
C GLY A 464 -1.98 -10.90 -14.45
N ASP A 465 -2.43 -11.24 -15.66
CA ASP A 465 -1.66 -12.00 -16.64
C ASP A 465 -0.98 -11.15 -17.72
N ARG A 466 -0.85 -9.83 -17.57
CA ARG A 466 -0.15 -9.00 -18.56
C ARG A 466 1.28 -9.48 -18.82
N PHE A 467 1.91 -10.06 -17.80
CA PHE A 467 3.21 -10.71 -17.92
C PHE A 467 3.03 -12.23 -17.80
N PRO A 468 3.68 -13.02 -18.68
CA PRO A 468 3.60 -14.47 -18.61
C PRO A 468 4.26 -14.98 -17.33
N ASN A 469 3.71 -16.06 -16.77
CA ASN A 469 4.20 -16.73 -15.56
C ASN A 469 4.35 -15.78 -14.35
N PRO A 470 3.26 -15.09 -13.94
CA PRO A 470 3.28 -14.26 -12.73
C PRO A 470 3.72 -15.09 -11.51
N GLY A 471 4.41 -14.44 -10.58
CA GLY A 471 4.84 -15.07 -9.33
C GLY A 471 3.67 -15.34 -8.38
N VAL A 472 3.90 -16.22 -7.41
CA VAL A 472 2.91 -16.58 -6.39
C VAL A 472 2.96 -15.59 -5.23
N SER A 473 1.80 -15.09 -4.82
CA SER A 473 1.67 -14.26 -3.61
C SER A 473 0.99 -15.07 -2.51
N PHE A 474 1.66 -15.27 -1.39
CA PHE A 474 1.10 -15.89 -0.18
C PHE A 474 0.54 -14.81 0.73
N LEU A 475 -0.76 -14.85 1.00
CA LEU A 475 -1.47 -13.96 1.93
C LEU A 475 -1.90 -14.79 3.13
N LEU A 476 -1.25 -14.62 4.28
CA LEU A 476 -1.39 -15.54 5.41
C LEU A 476 -1.63 -14.78 6.72
N HIS A 477 -2.68 -15.11 7.49
CA HIS A 477 -2.91 -14.47 8.81
C HIS A 477 -3.03 -12.93 8.77
N ASN A 478 -3.42 -12.30 7.67
CA ASN A 478 -3.63 -10.85 7.67
C ASN A 478 -5.00 -10.50 8.21
N THR A 479 -5.14 -9.33 8.81
CA THR A 479 -6.44 -8.74 9.13
C THR A 479 -6.63 -7.49 8.29
N VAL A 480 -7.57 -7.57 7.35
CA VAL A 480 -7.94 -6.50 6.45
C VAL A 480 -9.30 -5.94 6.88
N TYR A 481 -9.32 -4.67 7.25
CA TYR A 481 -10.50 -3.92 7.66
C TYR A 481 -10.74 -2.78 6.67
N ALA A 482 -11.37 -3.11 5.53
CA ALA A 482 -11.51 -2.22 4.38
C ALA A 482 -12.88 -1.53 4.32
N LEU A 483 -12.99 -0.37 3.66
CA LEU A 483 -14.31 0.24 3.37
C LEU A 483 -14.97 -0.35 2.12
N ASN A 484 -14.20 -0.96 1.23
CA ASN A 484 -14.70 -1.62 0.00
C ASN A 484 -14.17 -3.06 -0.09
N TYR A 485 -13.29 -3.38 -1.05
CA TYR A 485 -12.75 -4.72 -1.18
C TYR A 485 -11.64 -5.00 -0.15
N GLY A 486 -11.64 -6.20 0.42
CA GLY A 486 -10.49 -6.74 1.15
C GLY A 486 -9.36 -7.13 0.20
N LEU A 487 -9.71 -7.66 -0.98
CA LEU A 487 -8.76 -8.04 -2.02
C LEU A 487 -9.37 -7.87 -3.40
N THR A 488 -8.59 -7.39 -4.37
CA THR A 488 -8.96 -7.44 -5.80
C THR A 488 -7.81 -7.95 -6.65
N SER A 489 -8.11 -8.77 -7.67
CA SER A 489 -7.15 -9.17 -8.70
C SER A 489 -7.51 -8.72 -10.12
N GLY A 490 -6.58 -8.92 -11.05
CA GLY A 490 -6.71 -8.52 -12.45
C GLY A 490 -6.27 -7.08 -12.71
N HIS A 491 -5.37 -6.56 -11.86
CA HIS A 491 -4.56 -5.38 -12.14
C HIS A 491 -3.37 -5.79 -13.01
N TYR A 492 -2.93 -4.97 -13.96
CA TYR A 492 -1.94 -5.40 -14.97
C TYR A 492 -2.35 -6.70 -15.70
N GLY A 493 -3.49 -6.66 -16.40
CA GLY A 493 -4.03 -7.79 -17.16
C GLY A 493 -5.24 -8.41 -16.49
N ARG A 494 -6.20 -8.91 -17.26
CA ARG A 494 -7.48 -9.39 -16.72
C ARG A 494 -7.50 -10.87 -16.36
N GLY A 495 -6.50 -11.64 -16.79
CA GLY A 495 -6.43 -13.08 -16.55
C GLY A 495 -5.83 -13.46 -15.19
N PRO A 496 -5.47 -14.74 -15.01
CA PRO A 496 -5.21 -15.32 -13.69
C PRO A 496 -3.95 -14.74 -13.04
N THR A 497 -4.01 -14.60 -11.72
CA THR A 497 -2.85 -14.33 -10.86
C THR A 497 -2.74 -15.41 -9.77
N PRO A 498 -1.55 -16.03 -9.61
CA PRO A 498 -1.25 -16.96 -8.54
C PRO A 498 -1.30 -16.34 -7.15
N ILE A 499 -2.28 -16.79 -6.35
CA ILE A 499 -2.46 -16.37 -4.96
C ILE A 499 -2.68 -17.61 -4.10
N VAL A 500 -2.05 -17.65 -2.92
CA VAL A 500 -2.40 -18.60 -1.86
C VAL A 500 -2.88 -17.79 -0.66
N SER A 501 -4.13 -17.99 -0.26
CA SER A 501 -4.76 -17.26 0.86
C SER A 501 -5.14 -18.23 1.95
N ARG A 502 -4.63 -18.05 3.18
CA ARG A 502 -4.95 -18.88 4.35
C ARG A 502 -5.05 -18.05 5.62
N ASN A 503 -6.04 -18.35 6.45
CA ASN A 503 -6.19 -17.79 7.79
C ASN A 503 -6.30 -16.26 7.82
N ASN A 504 -6.72 -15.59 6.76
CA ASN A 504 -6.92 -14.15 6.77
C ASN A 504 -8.30 -13.79 7.33
N ILE A 505 -8.44 -12.55 7.78
CA ILE A 505 -9.74 -11.94 8.03
C ILE A 505 -9.92 -10.83 7.01
N TYR A 506 -11.01 -10.89 6.26
CA TYR A 506 -11.43 -9.80 5.41
C TYR A 506 -12.79 -9.28 5.89
N ALA A 507 -12.80 -8.06 6.41
CA ALA A 507 -13.98 -7.42 6.97
C ALA A 507 -13.92 -5.90 6.77
N GLY A 508 -14.88 -5.18 7.32
CA GLY A 508 -14.88 -3.73 7.41
C GLY A 508 -15.90 -3.23 8.43
N PRO A 509 -16.10 -1.90 8.51
CA PRO A 509 -17.06 -1.31 9.45
C PRO A 509 -18.51 -1.68 9.18
N LEU A 510 -18.82 -2.06 7.93
CA LEU A 510 -20.15 -2.52 7.55
C LEU A 510 -20.08 -3.96 7.05
N GLU A 511 -21.21 -4.66 7.15
CA GLU A 511 -21.39 -6.07 6.77
C GLU A 511 -21.06 -6.40 5.29
N SER A 512 -21.12 -5.42 4.40
CA SER A 512 -20.81 -5.60 2.97
C SER A 512 -19.34 -5.34 2.63
N ASN A 513 -18.54 -4.91 3.59
CA ASN A 513 -17.18 -4.48 3.32
C ASN A 513 -16.18 -5.64 3.47
N GLY A 514 -14.97 -5.46 2.96
CA GLY A 514 -13.91 -6.45 3.05
C GLY A 514 -14.05 -7.59 2.04
N ARG A 515 -14.77 -7.42 0.93
CA ARG A 515 -14.99 -8.52 -0.03
C ARG A 515 -13.73 -8.89 -0.80
N VAL A 516 -13.59 -10.17 -1.13
CA VAL A 516 -12.52 -10.72 -1.97
C VAL A 516 -13.04 -10.83 -3.40
N ARG A 517 -12.36 -10.19 -4.36
CA ARG A 517 -12.68 -10.31 -5.79
C ARG A 517 -11.50 -10.88 -6.56
N HIS A 518 -11.61 -12.15 -6.95
CA HIS A 518 -10.59 -12.82 -7.77
C HIS A 518 -11.09 -13.04 -9.19
N ARG A 519 -10.47 -12.37 -10.17
CA ARG A 519 -10.73 -12.56 -11.59
C ARG A 519 -9.99 -13.83 -12.06
N HIS A 520 -10.74 -14.86 -12.45
CA HIS A 520 -10.31 -16.17 -12.93
C HIS A 520 -9.75 -17.15 -11.88
N VAL A 521 -10.65 -18.02 -11.41
CA VAL A 521 -10.43 -19.02 -10.35
C VAL A 521 -9.29 -20.03 -10.60
N ALA A 522 -8.86 -20.25 -11.84
CA ALA A 522 -7.79 -21.18 -12.17
C ALA A 522 -6.41 -20.77 -11.61
N GLY A 523 -6.26 -19.50 -11.20
CA GLY A 523 -5.01 -18.98 -10.63
C GLY A 523 -4.95 -18.90 -9.11
N GLY A 524 -6.06 -18.99 -8.37
CA GLY A 524 -6.03 -18.67 -6.93
C GLY A 524 -6.37 -19.86 -6.05
N ASP A 525 -5.59 -20.11 -5.01
CA ASP A 525 -5.83 -21.12 -3.97
C ASP A 525 -6.24 -20.45 -2.65
N PHE A 526 -7.54 -20.42 -2.40
CA PHE A 526 -8.18 -19.76 -1.27
C PHE A 526 -8.84 -20.81 -0.37
N ASP A 527 -8.53 -20.78 0.93
CA ASP A 527 -9.13 -21.66 1.94
C ASP A 527 -8.88 -21.13 3.36
N PHE A 528 -9.67 -21.54 4.34
CA PHE A 528 -9.52 -21.16 5.76
C PHE A 528 -9.48 -19.64 6.02
N ASP A 529 -10.11 -18.81 5.18
CA ASP A 529 -10.25 -17.38 5.47
C ASP A 529 -11.58 -17.09 6.22
N LEU A 530 -11.60 -16.06 7.05
CA LEU A 530 -12.83 -15.49 7.63
C LEU A 530 -13.36 -14.42 6.68
N LEU A 531 -14.52 -14.71 6.10
CA LEU A 531 -15.16 -13.89 5.09
C LEU A 531 -16.59 -13.56 5.53
N SER A 532 -17.06 -12.35 5.24
CA SER A 532 -18.50 -12.07 5.34
C SER A 532 -19.30 -13.07 4.51
N PRO A 533 -20.56 -13.38 4.86
CA PRO A 533 -21.46 -14.11 3.96
C PRO A 533 -21.44 -13.51 2.55
N GLU A 534 -21.28 -14.35 1.52
CA GLU A 534 -21.14 -13.93 0.11
C GLU A 534 -19.93 -13.01 -0.15
N GLY A 535 -18.94 -13.03 0.74
CA GLY A 535 -17.75 -12.16 0.70
C GLY A 535 -16.75 -12.47 -0.41
N PHE A 536 -16.95 -13.56 -1.15
CA PHE A 536 -16.09 -13.94 -2.28
C PHE A 536 -16.82 -13.75 -3.62
N ILE A 537 -16.35 -12.80 -4.43
CA ILE A 537 -16.94 -12.37 -5.70
C ILE A 537 -16.04 -12.81 -6.86
N GLY A 538 -16.63 -13.34 -7.94
CA GLY A 538 -15.90 -13.54 -9.21
C GLY A 538 -15.95 -14.94 -9.82
N THR A 539 -16.90 -15.79 -9.43
CA THR A 539 -17.04 -17.13 -10.02
C THR A 539 -17.88 -17.07 -11.30
N THR A 540 -17.24 -17.02 -12.47
CA THR A 540 -17.97 -17.23 -13.74
C THR A 540 -18.48 -18.66 -13.93
N GLN A 541 -18.10 -19.61 -13.07
CA GLN A 541 -18.65 -20.98 -12.97
C GLN A 541 -18.35 -21.52 -11.56
N PRO A 542 -19.17 -22.43 -11.01
CA PRO A 542 -19.04 -22.90 -9.64
C PRO A 542 -17.67 -23.56 -9.41
N ALA A 543 -16.95 -23.12 -8.38
CA ALA A 543 -15.76 -23.79 -7.87
C ALA A 543 -16.07 -24.28 -6.45
N PRO A 544 -16.79 -25.41 -6.29
CA PRO A 544 -17.22 -25.92 -4.99
C PRO A 544 -16.09 -26.25 -4.00
N ASP A 545 -14.83 -26.23 -4.46
CA ASP A 545 -13.65 -26.62 -3.67
C ASP A 545 -12.82 -25.42 -3.15
N ARG A 546 -13.22 -24.18 -3.43
CA ARG A 546 -12.53 -22.97 -2.92
C ARG A 546 -13.22 -22.49 -1.65
N GLU A 547 -12.43 -22.06 -0.67
CA GLU A 547 -12.96 -21.65 0.64
C GLU A 547 -13.83 -22.76 1.25
N ALA A 548 -13.48 -24.02 0.98
CA ALA A 548 -14.19 -25.20 1.48
C ALA A 548 -14.18 -25.28 3.00
N ASN A 549 -13.14 -24.72 3.63
CA ASN A 549 -12.97 -24.62 5.07
C ASN A 549 -13.02 -23.15 5.55
N ALA A 550 -13.54 -22.23 4.75
CA ALA A 550 -13.74 -20.85 5.19
C ALA A 550 -14.77 -20.77 6.31
N VAL A 551 -14.64 -19.69 7.09
CA VAL A 551 -15.68 -19.28 8.03
C VAL A 551 -16.45 -18.13 7.40
N TRP A 552 -17.74 -18.35 7.16
CA TRP A 552 -18.64 -17.39 6.52
C TRP A 552 -19.47 -16.62 7.55
N ASP A 553 -18.82 -15.72 8.28
CA ASP A 553 -19.43 -14.95 9.36
C ASP A 553 -18.62 -13.66 9.63
N TYR A 554 -19.12 -12.79 10.49
CA TYR A 554 -18.47 -11.53 10.82
C TYR A 554 -17.54 -11.68 12.03
N PRO A 555 -16.34 -11.06 12.00
CA PRO A 555 -15.46 -11.05 13.16
C PRO A 555 -16.05 -10.22 14.29
N LYS A 556 -15.90 -10.71 15.52
CA LYS A 556 -16.11 -9.93 16.74
C LYS A 556 -14.76 -9.46 17.26
N PHE A 557 -14.50 -8.16 17.15
CA PHE A 557 -13.25 -7.55 17.62
C PHE A 557 -13.39 -7.02 19.05
N VAL A 558 -12.28 -6.94 19.79
CA VAL A 558 -12.23 -6.36 21.13
C VAL A 558 -12.65 -4.88 21.12
N ASP A 559 -12.06 -4.07 20.23
CA ASP A 559 -12.45 -2.68 20.01
C ASP A 559 -11.97 -2.19 18.63
N ALA A 560 -12.84 -2.29 17.63
CA ALA A 560 -12.51 -1.88 16.26
C ALA A 560 -12.26 -0.37 16.11
N ALA A 561 -12.90 0.46 16.92
CA ALA A 561 -12.75 1.92 16.89
C ALA A 561 -11.37 2.35 17.41
N ALA A 562 -10.88 1.66 18.44
CA ALA A 562 -9.54 1.83 19.00
C ALA A 562 -8.42 1.08 18.26
N ARG A 563 -8.78 0.34 17.18
CA ARG A 563 -7.90 -0.55 16.38
C ARG A 563 -7.35 -1.74 17.15
N ASP A 564 -8.05 -2.16 18.19
CA ASP A 564 -7.85 -3.45 18.82
C ASP A 564 -8.63 -4.53 18.07
N LEU A 565 -8.05 -5.00 16.96
CA LEU A 565 -8.65 -6.02 16.08
C LEU A 565 -8.31 -7.45 16.49
N ARG A 566 -8.00 -7.67 17.77
CA ARG A 566 -8.01 -9.03 18.32
C ARG A 566 -9.43 -9.57 18.28
N LEU A 567 -9.56 -10.86 17.99
CA LEU A 567 -10.85 -11.54 18.08
C LEU A 567 -11.21 -11.79 19.55
N THR A 568 -12.49 -11.60 19.90
CA THR A 568 -13.03 -12.09 21.17
C THR A 568 -13.09 -13.62 21.16
N ASP A 569 -13.17 -14.25 22.33
CA ASP A 569 -13.19 -15.71 22.44
C ASP A 569 -14.41 -16.36 21.75
N ASP A 570 -15.51 -15.63 21.63
CA ASP A 570 -16.76 -16.05 20.98
C ASP A 570 -16.86 -15.61 19.50
N SER A 571 -15.76 -15.11 18.94
CA SER A 571 -15.65 -14.75 17.53
C SER A 571 -15.48 -16.01 16.66
N PRO A 572 -16.16 -16.11 15.51
CA PRO A 572 -16.17 -17.32 14.67
C PRO A 572 -14.78 -17.67 14.09
N GLY A 573 -13.88 -16.70 13.92
CA GLY A 573 -12.50 -16.92 13.48
C GLY A 573 -11.49 -17.28 14.58
N ALA A 574 -11.90 -17.35 15.84
CA ALA A 574 -10.96 -17.48 16.97
C ALA A 574 -10.18 -18.80 16.98
N ILE A 575 -10.73 -19.87 16.39
CA ILE A 575 -10.11 -21.22 16.35
C ILE A 575 -10.31 -21.93 14.98
N GLY A 576 -10.65 -21.19 13.93
CA GLY A 576 -11.03 -21.75 12.62
C GLY A 576 -9.88 -21.90 11.62
N GLY A 577 -8.65 -21.48 11.95
CA GLY A 577 -7.54 -21.50 11.01
C GLY A 577 -6.88 -22.87 10.87
N THR A 578 -6.00 -22.99 9.88
CA THR A 578 -5.19 -24.18 9.60
C THR A 578 -3.71 -23.97 10.01
N PRO A 579 -3.01 -24.98 10.55
CA PRO A 579 -1.58 -24.87 10.80
C PRO A 579 -0.78 -24.69 9.51
N LEU A 580 0.07 -23.67 9.50
CA LEU A 580 1.05 -23.36 8.47
C LEU A 580 2.44 -23.56 9.05
N ALA A 581 3.24 -24.40 8.38
CA ALA A 581 4.64 -24.62 8.73
C ALA A 581 5.35 -23.27 8.88
N ASN A 582 6.26 -23.17 9.86
CA ASN A 582 7.07 -21.98 10.21
C ASN A 582 6.34 -20.65 10.53
N LEU A 583 5.00 -20.60 10.52
CA LEU A 583 4.24 -19.37 10.80
C LEU A 583 3.38 -19.43 12.06
N ASN A 584 2.79 -20.58 12.37
CA ASN A 584 1.96 -20.71 13.56
C ASN A 584 2.81 -21.01 14.78
N ARG A 585 2.48 -20.32 15.88
CA ARG A 585 2.84 -20.78 17.22
C ARG A 585 1.63 -21.58 17.69
N ALA A 586 1.70 -22.91 17.66
CA ALA A 586 0.62 -23.73 18.21
C ALA A 586 0.34 -23.25 19.64
N ASP A 587 -0.90 -22.86 19.93
CA ASP A 587 -1.28 -22.66 21.31
C ASP A 587 -1.26 -24.01 22.06
N LYS A 588 -1.41 -24.01 23.38
CA LYS A 588 -1.37 -25.27 24.16
C LYS A 588 -2.47 -26.26 23.76
N THR A 589 -3.48 -25.83 23.00
CA THR A 589 -4.60 -26.65 22.52
C THR A 589 -4.44 -27.09 21.07
N GLY A 590 -3.45 -26.54 20.34
CA GLY A 590 -3.23 -26.76 18.91
C GLY A 590 -4.20 -25.96 18.01
N ALA A 591 -5.03 -25.08 18.58
CA ALA A 591 -5.96 -24.27 17.82
C ALA A 591 -5.23 -23.12 17.10
N VAL A 592 -5.72 -22.75 15.93
CA VAL A 592 -5.15 -21.67 15.10
C VAL A 592 -6.21 -20.61 14.88
N SER A 593 -5.91 -19.36 15.23
CA SER A 593 -6.80 -18.23 14.97
C SER A 593 -6.64 -17.73 13.54
N MET A 594 -7.74 -17.30 12.92
CA MET A 594 -7.67 -16.49 11.71
C MET A 594 -7.28 -15.05 12.07
N GLY A 595 -6.59 -14.37 11.15
CA GLY A 595 -6.08 -13.02 11.32
C GLY A 595 -4.72 -12.95 12.00
N LEU A 596 -4.31 -11.73 12.30
CA LEU A 596 -2.92 -11.43 12.67
C LEU A 596 -2.56 -11.83 14.11
N PHE A 597 -3.56 -11.82 14.99
CA PHE A 597 -3.43 -12.12 16.41
C PHE A 597 -3.84 -13.55 16.69
N GLU A 598 -2.98 -14.29 17.39
CA GLU A 598 -3.36 -15.58 17.96
C GLU A 598 -4.35 -15.38 19.13
N LYS A 599 -5.17 -16.40 19.39
CA LYS A 599 -6.04 -16.46 20.56
C LYS A 599 -5.24 -16.22 21.85
N GLY A 600 -5.78 -15.36 22.72
CA GLY A 600 -5.14 -15.01 23.98
C GLY A 600 -3.97 -14.02 23.86
N ALA A 601 -3.74 -13.40 22.70
CA ALA A 601 -2.84 -12.26 22.58
C ALA A 601 -3.24 -11.16 23.58
N LYS A 602 -2.33 -10.78 24.48
CA LYS A 602 -2.64 -9.91 25.63
C LYS A 602 -2.90 -8.46 25.24
N ASP A 603 -2.19 -7.96 24.24
CA ASP A 603 -2.24 -6.57 23.80
C ASP A 603 -2.42 -6.55 22.26
N GLY A 604 -3.47 -5.89 21.75
CA GLY A 604 -3.79 -5.79 20.31
C GLY A 604 -2.89 -4.81 19.55
N LEU A 605 -1.60 -4.83 19.84
CA LEU A 605 -0.67 -3.76 19.45
C LEU A 605 -0.10 -3.97 18.05
N MET A 606 -0.35 -2.99 17.21
CA MET A 606 0.28 -2.84 15.90
C MET A 606 1.01 -1.49 15.79
N PRO A 607 2.01 -1.37 14.90
CA PRO A 607 2.66 -2.47 14.20
C PRO A 607 3.42 -3.39 15.16
N TRP A 608 3.86 -4.56 14.71
CA TRP A 608 4.64 -5.47 15.55
C TRP A 608 6.01 -4.88 15.91
N ARG A 609 6.44 -5.00 17.18
CA ARG A 609 7.75 -4.56 17.67
C ARG A 609 8.29 -5.56 18.71
N LEU A 610 9.60 -5.81 18.71
CA LEU A 610 10.26 -6.79 19.57
C LEU A 610 10.39 -6.37 21.04
N ASN A 611 10.30 -5.09 21.33
CA ASN A 611 10.65 -4.55 22.64
C ASN A 611 9.52 -4.67 23.67
N GLY A 612 8.26 -4.82 23.28
CA GLY A 612 7.14 -5.08 24.21
C GLY A 612 6.58 -3.87 24.96
N TRP A 613 7.01 -2.64 24.65
CA TRP A 613 6.38 -1.43 25.17
C TRP A 613 5.11 -1.05 24.40
N THR A 614 4.22 -0.35 25.09
CA THR A 614 2.84 -0.11 24.63
C THR A 614 2.47 1.36 24.72
N VAL A 615 1.75 1.85 23.73
CA VAL A 615 1.00 3.11 23.79
C VAL A 615 -0.45 2.77 23.45
N LEU A 616 -1.36 2.98 24.39
CA LEU A 616 -2.77 2.57 24.27
C LEU A 616 -3.75 3.68 24.67
N PRO A 617 -4.94 3.74 24.05
CA PRO A 617 -5.35 2.96 22.87
C PRO A 617 -4.51 3.32 21.63
N ALA A 618 -4.45 2.40 20.64
CA ALA A 618 -3.65 2.59 19.43
C ALA A 618 -4.24 3.66 18.50
N ARG A 619 -5.57 3.85 18.56
CA ARG A 619 -6.30 4.92 17.87
C ARG A 619 -7.32 5.57 18.81
N GLN A 620 -7.49 6.89 18.71
CA GLN A 620 -8.56 7.63 19.40
C GLN A 620 -9.37 8.50 18.44
N VAL A 621 -10.64 8.70 18.79
CA VAL A 621 -11.49 9.75 18.21
C VAL A 621 -11.68 10.82 19.27
N VAL A 622 -11.30 12.06 18.95
CA VAL A 622 -11.48 13.22 19.83
C VAL A 622 -12.53 14.12 19.21
N ARG A 623 -13.54 14.49 19.98
CA ARG A 623 -14.58 15.42 19.53
C ARG A 623 -14.35 16.77 20.17
N VAL A 624 -14.28 17.81 19.35
CA VAL A 624 -14.07 19.19 19.78
C VAL A 624 -15.05 20.11 19.09
N VAL A 625 -15.23 21.31 19.62
CA VAL A 625 -16.04 22.37 19.00
C VAL A 625 -15.08 23.43 18.46
N SER A 626 -15.27 23.86 17.20
CA SER A 626 -14.47 24.91 16.56
C SER A 626 -14.48 26.19 17.39
N GLY A 627 -13.29 26.77 17.64
CA GLY A 627 -13.14 27.94 18.54
C GLY A 627 -13.51 27.67 20.01
N GLY A 628 -13.83 26.43 20.36
CA GLY A 628 -14.23 26.00 21.70
C GLY A 628 -13.06 25.79 22.64
N LYS A 629 -13.34 25.15 23.79
CA LYS A 629 -12.32 24.83 24.79
C LYS A 629 -11.47 23.65 24.33
N VAL A 630 -10.19 23.70 24.68
CA VAL A 630 -9.26 22.58 24.59
C VAL A 630 -9.87 21.33 25.20
N GLN A 631 -9.83 20.23 24.45
CA GLN A 631 -10.24 18.90 24.94
C GLN A 631 -9.01 18.04 25.18
N THR A 632 -9.09 17.16 26.17
CA THR A 632 -7.97 16.31 26.54
C THR A 632 -8.41 14.86 26.59
N VAL A 633 -7.62 13.97 26.00
CA VAL A 633 -7.82 12.52 26.04
C VAL A 633 -6.59 11.82 26.60
N PRO A 634 -6.75 10.73 27.37
CA PRO A 634 -5.61 10.01 27.93
C PRO A 634 -5.02 9.02 26.92
N LEU A 635 -3.70 8.95 26.85
CA LEU A 635 -2.93 7.82 26.34
C LEU A 635 -2.21 7.16 27.52
N ARG A 636 -1.99 5.85 27.44
CA ARG A 636 -1.24 5.08 28.45
C ARG A 636 0.03 4.53 27.82
N VAL A 637 1.17 4.98 28.33
CA VAL A 637 2.51 4.54 27.92
C VAL A 637 3.03 3.56 28.96
N ARG A 638 3.44 2.36 28.54
CA ARG A 638 4.09 1.37 29.40
C ARG A 638 5.41 0.98 28.77
N LEU A 639 6.52 1.31 29.42
CA LEU A 639 7.84 0.87 28.98
C LEU A 639 8.11 -0.56 29.43
N SER A 640 8.93 -1.23 28.65
CA SER A 640 9.55 -2.51 28.99
C SER A 640 11.06 -2.29 29.08
N ALA A 641 11.77 -3.17 29.79
CA ALA A 641 13.23 -3.04 29.92
C ALA A 641 13.99 -2.95 28.57
N PRO A 642 13.63 -3.72 27.52
CA PRO A 642 14.29 -3.61 26.21
C PRO A 642 13.99 -2.31 25.45
N ALA A 643 12.93 -1.59 25.83
CA ALA A 643 12.53 -0.35 25.15
C ALA A 643 13.31 0.88 25.65
N GLY A 644 14.09 0.77 26.73
CA GLY A 644 14.82 1.87 27.33
C GLY A 644 14.19 2.38 28.63
N LYS A 645 14.64 3.55 29.11
CA LYS A 645 14.25 4.09 30.42
C LYS A 645 13.39 5.33 30.31
N THR A 646 13.57 6.10 29.25
CA THR A 646 12.85 7.36 29.05
C THR A 646 12.14 7.37 27.71
N TRP A 647 11.09 8.19 27.62
CA TRP A 647 10.36 8.42 26.39
C TRP A 647 10.06 9.90 26.23
N ARG A 648 9.92 10.34 24.97
CA ARG A 648 9.42 11.66 24.57
C ARG A 648 8.23 11.50 23.63
N ALA A 649 7.20 12.32 23.80
CA ALA A 649 6.08 12.46 22.89
C ALA A 649 6.39 13.53 21.85
N ILE A 650 6.02 13.26 20.59
CA ILE A 650 6.21 14.09 19.42
C ILE A 650 4.80 14.26 18.82
N PRO A 651 4.09 15.35 19.15
CA PRO A 651 2.81 15.64 18.53
C PRO A 651 2.98 15.85 17.03
N GLY A 652 2.13 15.19 16.23
CA GLY A 652 2.20 15.27 14.77
C GLY A 652 1.71 16.61 14.20
N GLU A 653 1.06 17.44 15.01
CA GLU A 653 0.46 18.70 14.57
C GLU A 653 0.60 19.79 15.65
N PRO A 654 0.69 21.08 15.27
CA PRO A 654 0.91 22.17 16.22
C PRO A 654 -0.27 22.44 17.16
N TRP A 655 -1.47 21.99 16.79
CA TRP A 655 -2.68 22.06 17.61
C TRP A 655 -2.81 20.89 18.61
N LEU A 656 -1.83 19.98 18.64
CA LEU A 656 -1.71 18.91 19.63
C LEU A 656 -0.67 19.25 20.69
N ARG A 657 -0.96 18.91 21.95
CA ARG A 657 0.01 19.01 23.06
C ARG A 657 -0.05 17.76 23.92
N CYS A 658 1.09 17.32 24.46
CA CYS A 658 1.17 16.16 25.35
C CYS A 658 1.71 16.56 26.71
N GLU A 659 1.05 16.10 27.77
CA GLU A 659 1.47 16.35 29.16
C GLU A 659 1.44 15.04 29.99
N PRO A 660 2.60 14.59 30.53
CA PRO A 660 3.93 15.13 30.27
C PRO A 660 4.38 14.86 28.82
N SER A 661 5.21 15.75 28.27
CA SER A 661 5.81 15.57 26.92
C SER A 661 6.99 14.59 26.91
N SER A 662 7.50 14.24 28.08
CA SER A 662 8.53 13.22 28.28
C SER A 662 8.51 12.73 29.72
N ALA A 663 8.88 11.48 29.95
CA ALA A 663 9.06 10.96 31.30
C ALA A 663 10.07 9.81 31.34
N THR A 664 10.56 9.52 32.55
CA THR A 664 11.15 8.23 32.87
C THR A 664 10.02 7.22 33.05
N GLY A 665 9.99 6.20 32.21
CA GLY A 665 8.96 5.18 32.24
C GLY A 665 9.31 3.97 33.12
N GLY A 666 8.40 3.01 33.13
CA GLY A 666 8.56 1.71 33.77
C GLY A 666 7.48 0.73 33.33
N GLU A 667 7.46 -0.45 33.95
CA GLU A 667 6.49 -1.50 33.62
C GLU A 667 5.06 -1.17 34.04
N SER A 668 4.86 -0.18 34.90
CA SER A 668 3.55 0.38 35.22
C SER A 668 3.11 1.37 34.14
N PRO A 669 1.88 1.28 33.62
CA PRO A 669 1.34 2.27 32.68
C PRO A 669 1.36 3.68 33.28
N GLN A 670 1.89 4.63 32.52
CA GLN A 670 1.87 6.07 32.80
C GLN A 670 0.87 6.75 31.89
N GLU A 671 0.07 7.68 32.44
CA GLU A 671 -0.87 8.47 31.66
C GLU A 671 -0.16 9.66 31.00
N VAL A 672 -0.51 9.91 29.74
CA VAL A 672 -0.14 11.08 28.97
C VAL A 672 -1.43 11.73 28.49
N ARG A 673 -1.67 12.95 28.92
CA ARG A 673 -2.80 13.76 28.48
C ARG A 673 -2.48 14.36 27.12
N VAL A 674 -3.28 14.02 26.10
CA VAL A 674 -3.20 14.64 24.77
C VAL A 674 -4.28 15.70 24.67
N SER A 675 -3.87 16.96 24.61
CA SER A 675 -4.74 18.11 24.45
C SER A 675 -4.86 18.48 22.97
N VAL A 676 -6.09 18.72 22.53
CA VAL A 676 -6.46 19.20 21.19
C VAL A 676 -6.95 20.63 21.33
N ASP A 677 -6.25 21.58 20.71
CA ASP A 677 -6.64 22.98 20.62
C ASP A 677 -7.47 23.22 19.33
N PRO A 678 -8.79 23.45 19.44
CA PRO A 678 -9.63 23.66 18.27
C PRO A 678 -9.60 25.10 17.75
N GLY A 679 -8.80 26.00 18.33
CA GLY A 679 -8.85 27.44 18.06
C GLY A 679 -8.73 27.83 16.59
N ALA A 680 -7.91 27.11 15.82
CA ALA A 680 -7.74 27.32 14.37
C ALA A 680 -8.43 26.26 13.50
N LEU A 681 -9.07 25.25 14.11
CA LEU A 681 -9.66 24.14 13.38
C LEU A 681 -11.10 24.49 12.97
N ARG A 682 -11.39 24.34 11.68
CA ARG A 682 -12.73 24.51 11.11
C ARG A 682 -13.54 23.22 11.25
N PRO A 683 -14.88 23.25 11.18
CA PRO A 683 -15.67 22.02 11.19
C PRO A 683 -15.20 21.00 10.14
N GLY A 684 -15.09 19.74 10.53
CA GLY A 684 -14.43 18.72 9.71
C GLY A 684 -13.86 17.54 10.50
N VAL A 685 -13.18 16.63 9.79
CA VAL A 685 -12.38 15.56 10.37
C VAL A 685 -10.92 15.81 10.06
N TYR A 686 -10.05 15.75 11.07
CA TYR A 686 -8.60 15.89 10.91
C TYR A 686 -7.91 14.64 11.41
N HIS A 687 -7.03 14.08 10.58
CA HIS A 687 -6.22 12.92 10.92
C HIS A 687 -4.80 13.36 11.30
N SER A 688 -4.33 12.87 12.43
CA SER A 688 -2.98 13.13 12.95
C SER A 688 -2.54 11.98 13.87
N SER A 689 -1.44 12.16 14.59
CA SER A 689 -0.90 11.19 15.51
C SER A 689 -0.06 11.83 16.61
N VAL A 690 0.26 11.05 17.64
CA VAL A 690 1.35 11.34 18.58
C VAL A 690 2.34 10.19 18.52
N THR A 691 3.55 10.51 18.09
CA THR A 691 4.66 9.55 18.03
C THR A 691 5.48 9.64 19.30
N PHE A 692 5.77 8.50 19.91
CA PHE A 692 6.63 8.38 21.07
C PHE A 692 7.97 7.80 20.63
N ARG A 693 9.06 8.38 21.14
CA ARG A 693 10.42 7.89 20.94
C ARG A 693 11.08 7.61 22.28
N THR A 694 11.68 6.44 22.44
CA THR A 694 12.47 6.12 23.63
C THR A 694 13.93 6.55 23.50
N ASP A 695 14.66 6.59 24.61
CA ASP A 695 16.12 6.79 24.61
C ASP A 695 16.90 5.67 23.92
N ALA A 696 16.33 4.47 23.84
CA ALA A 696 16.86 3.38 23.00
C ALA A 696 16.47 3.51 21.51
N GLY A 697 15.79 4.58 21.10
CA GLY A 697 15.43 4.88 19.71
C GLY A 697 14.17 4.20 19.19
N TRP A 698 13.41 3.49 20.04
CA TRP A 698 12.19 2.81 19.61
C TRP A 698 11.04 3.77 19.38
N LEU A 699 10.24 3.48 18.35
CA LEU A 699 9.06 4.27 18.00
C LEU A 699 7.75 3.52 18.31
N ARG A 700 6.76 4.25 18.81
CA ARG A 700 5.35 3.85 18.90
C ARG A 700 4.49 5.07 18.61
N THR A 701 3.50 4.91 17.75
CA THR A 701 2.61 6.01 17.38
C THR A 701 1.17 5.65 17.70
N ALA A 702 0.47 6.59 18.35
CA ALA A 702 -0.97 6.52 18.54
C ALA A 702 -1.66 7.43 17.51
N LEU A 703 -2.64 6.89 16.79
CA LEU A 703 -3.40 7.61 15.77
C LEU A 703 -4.54 8.42 16.40
N LEU A 704 -4.82 9.60 15.84
CA LEU A 704 -5.88 10.50 16.29
C LEU A 704 -6.75 10.90 15.11
N ALA A 705 -8.06 10.72 15.26
CA ALA A 705 -9.06 11.37 14.41
C ALA A 705 -9.77 12.44 15.24
N VAL A 706 -9.65 13.70 14.84
CA VAL A 706 -10.30 14.83 15.50
C VAL A 706 -11.53 15.23 14.72
N GLU A 707 -12.70 15.01 15.32
CA GLU A 707 -13.99 15.46 14.82
C GLU A 707 -14.27 16.86 15.37
N VAL A 708 -14.22 17.87 14.51
CA VAL A 708 -14.43 19.28 14.85
C VAL A 708 -15.85 19.66 14.48
N GLN A 709 -16.68 19.88 15.49
CA GLN A 709 -18.07 20.33 15.36
C GLN A 709 -18.14 21.85 15.23
N ALA A 710 -19.22 22.34 14.62
CA ALA A 710 -19.54 23.76 14.66
C ALA A 710 -19.90 24.20 16.08
N ASP A 711 -19.62 25.47 16.42
CA ASP A 711 -20.04 26.09 17.69
C ASP A 711 -21.57 26.13 17.82
N ARG A 712 -22.23 26.38 16.69
CA ARG A 712 -23.67 26.26 16.52
C ARG A 712 -23.95 25.45 15.26
N ARG A 713 -24.64 24.32 15.43
CA ARG A 713 -25.11 23.52 14.30
C ARG A 713 -26.24 24.25 13.57
N HIS A 714 -26.08 24.38 12.27
CA HIS A 714 -27.10 24.80 11.33
C HIS A 714 -27.32 23.66 10.35
N GLU A 715 -28.55 23.16 10.26
CA GLU A 715 -28.89 22.09 9.34
C GLU A 715 -30.25 22.30 8.69
N ALA A 716 -30.36 21.79 7.46
CA ALA A 716 -31.61 21.58 6.76
C ALA A 716 -31.72 20.11 6.38
N VAL A 717 -32.91 19.54 6.57
CA VAL A 717 -33.18 18.12 6.37
C VAL A 717 -34.23 17.96 5.27
N LEU A 718 -33.95 17.05 4.33
CA LEU A 718 -34.90 16.54 3.36
C LEU A 718 -35.18 15.07 3.68
N ASP A 719 -36.45 14.78 3.95
CA ASP A 719 -37.03 13.44 3.85
C ASP A 719 -37.57 13.30 2.42
N PRO A 720 -36.83 12.64 1.49
CA PRO A 720 -37.19 12.63 0.08
C PRO A 720 -38.57 12.01 -0.15
N GLU A 721 -38.95 10.99 0.62
CA GLU A 721 -40.24 10.32 0.58
C GLU A 721 -41.43 11.22 0.93
N ALA A 722 -41.20 12.32 1.66
CA ALA A 722 -42.23 13.32 1.94
C ALA A 722 -42.53 14.24 0.74
N GLN A 723 -41.69 14.23 -0.31
CA GLN A 723 -41.86 15.11 -1.46
C GLN A 723 -42.94 14.61 -2.42
N GLU A 724 -43.77 15.52 -2.94
CA GLU A 724 -44.82 15.18 -3.93
C GLU A 724 -44.23 14.88 -5.31
N ASN A 725 -43.17 15.60 -5.70
CA ASN A 725 -42.48 15.41 -6.97
C ASN A 725 -41.10 14.79 -6.74
N LEU A 726 -41.01 13.49 -6.99
CA LEU A 726 -39.79 12.70 -6.88
C LEU A 726 -38.97 12.63 -8.16
N GLY A 727 -39.41 13.32 -9.21
CA GLY A 727 -38.70 13.46 -10.47
C GLY A 727 -38.28 12.14 -11.12
N GLY A 728 -38.90 11.00 -10.79
CA GLY A 728 -38.58 9.66 -11.28
C GLY A 728 -38.13 8.65 -10.21
N PHE A 729 -37.87 9.07 -8.96
CA PHE A 729 -37.67 8.15 -7.84
C PHE A 729 -38.99 7.48 -7.40
N GLN A 730 -38.89 6.27 -6.84
CA GLN A 730 -40.01 5.50 -6.29
C GLN A 730 -40.00 5.56 -4.76
N LYS A 731 -41.16 5.79 -4.13
CA LYS A 731 -41.32 5.70 -2.68
C LYS A 731 -41.46 4.25 -2.25
N VAL A 732 -40.78 3.89 -1.17
CA VAL A 732 -40.91 2.58 -0.54
C VAL A 732 -41.06 2.79 0.96
N SER A 733 -42.02 2.12 1.60
CA SER A 733 -42.13 2.14 3.05
C SER A 733 -41.07 1.22 3.66
N ASP A 734 -40.41 1.71 4.71
CA ASP A 734 -39.43 0.94 5.47
C ASP A 734 -39.43 1.46 6.91
N PRO A 735 -39.84 0.65 7.90
CA PRO A 735 -39.84 1.07 9.30
C PRO A 735 -38.43 1.34 9.86
N GLN A 736 -37.36 0.94 9.17
CA GLN A 736 -35.97 1.22 9.56
C GLN A 736 -35.45 2.56 9.00
N ALA A 737 -36.19 3.19 8.08
CA ALA A 737 -35.95 4.54 7.59
C ALA A 737 -36.43 5.58 8.63
N LEU A 738 -35.78 6.75 8.71
CA LEU A 738 -36.06 7.72 9.79
C LEU A 738 -37.46 8.34 9.69
N GLY A 739 -38.02 8.43 8.48
CA GLY A 739 -39.39 8.90 8.20
C GLY A 739 -40.41 7.77 7.94
N GLY A 740 -40.04 6.50 8.12
CA GLY A 740 -40.90 5.34 7.82
C GLY A 740 -40.97 4.97 6.34
N GLY A 741 -40.18 5.63 5.49
CA GLY A 741 -39.99 5.30 4.08
C GLY A 741 -38.72 5.91 3.50
N TYR A 742 -38.36 5.50 2.29
CA TYR A 742 -37.21 6.00 1.54
C TYR A 742 -37.56 6.15 0.06
N VAL A 743 -36.64 6.73 -0.71
CA VAL A 743 -36.75 6.80 -2.17
C VAL A 743 -35.67 5.95 -2.85
N THR A 744 -36.03 5.30 -3.96
CA THR A 744 -35.10 4.49 -4.75
C THR A 744 -35.22 4.74 -6.23
N THR A 745 -34.12 4.51 -6.95
CA THR A 745 -34.06 4.53 -8.41
C THR A 745 -34.67 3.26 -9.04
N GLY A 746 -34.93 2.21 -8.24
CA GLY A 746 -35.49 0.93 -8.71
C GLY A 746 -34.55 0.15 -9.64
N ASP A 747 -35.06 -0.90 -10.30
CA ASP A 747 -34.27 -1.85 -11.11
C ASP A 747 -33.66 -1.27 -12.40
N ARG A 748 -34.00 -0.03 -12.75
CA ARG A 748 -33.44 0.68 -13.90
C ARG A 748 -33.09 2.09 -13.48
N ALA A 749 -31.88 2.54 -13.82
CA ALA A 749 -31.53 3.95 -13.77
C ALA A 749 -32.41 4.72 -14.78
N GLN A 750 -33.63 5.08 -14.37
CA GLN A 750 -34.44 6.09 -15.04
C GLN A 750 -33.98 7.47 -14.56
N PRO A 751 -34.09 8.52 -15.38
CA PRO A 751 -33.83 9.89 -14.92
C PRO A 751 -34.81 10.23 -13.79
N GLY A 752 -34.30 10.13 -12.56
CA GLY A 752 -34.91 10.46 -11.29
C GLY A 752 -34.24 11.70 -10.71
N GLN A 753 -34.94 12.65 -10.10
CA GLN A 753 -34.30 13.68 -9.27
C GLN A 753 -35.20 14.13 -8.11
N THR A 754 -34.61 14.36 -6.95
CA THR A 754 -35.28 15.00 -5.81
C THR A 754 -34.53 16.28 -5.44
N THR A 755 -35.25 17.35 -5.10
CA THR A 755 -34.66 18.67 -4.81
C THR A 755 -35.11 19.13 -3.43
N LEU A 756 -34.14 19.54 -2.62
CA LEU A 756 -34.34 20.27 -1.38
C LEU A 756 -34.09 21.76 -1.65
N THR A 757 -35.00 22.63 -1.26
CA THR A 757 -34.67 24.06 -1.10
C THR A 757 -34.28 24.30 0.35
N ILE A 758 -33.07 24.78 0.57
CA ILE A 758 -32.56 25.13 1.91
C ILE A 758 -32.42 26.63 2.04
N GLU A 759 -32.60 27.14 3.26
CA GLU A 759 -32.15 28.48 3.62
C GLU A 759 -30.82 28.38 4.37
N VAL A 760 -29.77 28.93 3.78
CA VAL A 760 -28.45 29.07 4.37
C VAL A 760 -28.42 30.36 5.18
N PRO A 761 -28.22 30.31 6.52
CA PRO A 761 -28.37 31.48 7.39
C PRO A 761 -27.21 32.48 7.32
N HIS A 762 -26.02 32.04 6.91
CA HIS A 762 -24.81 32.84 6.81
C HIS A 762 -23.89 32.27 5.73
N ASP A 763 -23.04 33.12 5.13
CA ASP A 763 -21.97 32.66 4.24
C ASP A 763 -21.08 31.66 5.00
N GLY A 764 -20.63 30.59 4.35
CA GLY A 764 -19.74 29.63 4.98
C GLY A 764 -19.57 28.31 4.25
N GLU A 765 -18.83 27.40 4.89
CA GLU A 765 -18.63 26.03 4.43
C GLU A 765 -19.74 25.13 4.98
N TYR A 766 -20.37 24.36 4.09
CA TYR A 766 -21.42 23.40 4.38
C TYR A 766 -21.05 22.03 3.81
N PHE A 767 -21.69 21.00 4.33
CA PHE A 767 -21.52 19.60 3.96
C PHE A 767 -22.88 19.06 3.52
N VAL A 768 -22.90 18.33 2.41
CA VAL A 768 -24.06 17.55 2.00
C VAL A 768 -23.84 16.11 2.46
N MET A 769 -24.82 15.55 3.16
CA MET A 769 -24.81 14.19 3.68
C MET A 769 -26.07 13.46 3.25
N ALA A 770 -25.96 12.16 3.02
CA ALA A 770 -27.11 11.32 2.75
C ALA A 770 -27.07 10.07 3.62
N ARG A 771 -28.23 9.67 4.13
CA ARG A 771 -28.45 8.37 4.74
C ARG A 771 -28.88 7.42 3.63
N VAL A 772 -28.01 6.47 3.30
CA VAL A 772 -28.13 5.64 2.09
C VAL A 772 -27.96 4.16 2.42
N ARG A 773 -28.53 3.33 1.54
CA ARG A 773 -28.43 1.88 1.55
C ARG A 773 -28.36 1.41 0.09
N ALA A 774 -27.54 0.42 -0.19
CA ALA A 774 -27.40 -0.17 -1.52
C ALA A 774 -28.27 -1.43 -1.61
N ALA A 775 -28.89 -1.72 -2.76
CA ALA A 775 -29.48 -3.03 -3.02
C ALA A 775 -28.90 -3.64 -4.30
N GLY A 776 -29.12 -4.93 -4.49
CA GLY A 776 -28.62 -5.68 -5.64
C GLY A 776 -27.58 -6.74 -5.27
N PRO A 777 -27.10 -7.52 -6.27
CA PRO A 777 -26.24 -8.65 -6.03
C PRO A 777 -24.86 -8.25 -5.50
N PRO A 778 -24.14 -9.18 -4.85
CA PRO A 778 -22.89 -8.89 -4.15
C PRO A 778 -21.81 -8.13 -4.94
N GLU A 779 -21.67 -8.44 -6.22
CA GLU A 779 -20.71 -7.82 -7.13
C GLU A 779 -20.97 -6.33 -7.38
N LYS A 780 -22.23 -5.92 -7.21
CA LYS A 780 -22.69 -4.55 -7.38
C LYS A 780 -22.50 -3.73 -6.11
N LEU A 781 -22.73 -4.27 -4.91
CA LEU A 781 -22.60 -3.52 -3.64
C LEU A 781 -21.23 -2.85 -3.40
N ALA A 782 -20.18 -3.37 -4.04
CA ALA A 782 -18.81 -2.88 -3.91
C ALA A 782 -18.38 -1.91 -5.05
N GLN A 783 -19.24 -1.68 -6.05
CA GLN A 783 -18.98 -0.81 -7.22
C GLN A 783 -20.13 0.14 -7.53
N GLN A 784 -21.33 -0.19 -7.09
CA GLN A 784 -22.56 0.55 -7.28
C GLN A 784 -22.90 1.21 -5.97
N ASP A 785 -22.92 2.53 -6.02
CA ASP A 785 -23.89 3.36 -5.32
C ASP A 785 -23.43 4.80 -5.51
N SER A 786 -23.67 5.34 -6.69
CA SER A 786 -23.43 6.75 -6.95
C SER A 786 -24.73 7.46 -7.28
N VAL A 787 -24.84 8.68 -6.80
CA VAL A 787 -25.82 9.66 -7.27
C VAL A 787 -25.07 10.83 -7.88
N ASP A 788 -25.75 11.64 -8.69
CA ASP A 788 -25.22 12.97 -8.98
C ASP A 788 -25.81 13.98 -8.00
N LEU A 789 -25.00 14.96 -7.59
CA LEU A 789 -25.37 16.09 -6.76
C LEU A 789 -25.26 17.37 -7.59
N SER A 790 -26.24 18.27 -7.52
CA SER A 790 -26.08 19.66 -7.96
C SER A 790 -26.54 20.61 -6.86
N ILE A 791 -25.88 21.76 -6.77
CA ILE A 791 -26.27 22.85 -5.87
C ILE A 791 -26.55 24.06 -6.76
N ASP A 792 -27.76 24.61 -6.67
CA ASP A 792 -28.29 25.65 -7.54
C ASP A 792 -28.21 25.26 -9.03
N ASP A 793 -27.70 26.18 -9.85
CA ASP A 793 -27.53 26.01 -11.29
C ASP A 793 -26.14 25.45 -11.65
N GLU A 794 -25.36 25.00 -10.66
CA GLU A 794 -24.04 24.40 -10.89
C GLU A 794 -24.14 23.03 -11.58
N PRO A 795 -23.10 22.62 -12.34
CA PRO A 795 -23.05 21.30 -12.97
C PRO A 795 -23.22 20.13 -11.99
N ARG A 796 -23.75 19.03 -12.51
CA ARG A 796 -23.84 17.76 -11.77
C ARG A 796 -22.47 17.24 -11.39
N MET A 797 -22.29 16.93 -10.12
CA MET A 797 -21.09 16.37 -9.50
C MET A 797 -21.35 14.92 -9.12
N GLN A 798 -20.41 14.02 -9.40
CA GLN A 798 -20.54 12.61 -9.04
C GLN A 798 -20.28 12.41 -7.55
N TRP A 799 -21.23 11.80 -6.85
CA TRP A 799 -21.12 11.43 -5.45
C TRP A 799 -21.13 9.90 -5.32
N ASP A 800 -19.93 9.34 -5.14
CA ASP A 800 -19.72 7.91 -4.96
C ASP A 800 -19.91 7.51 -3.49
N PHE A 801 -20.59 6.41 -3.22
CA PHE A 801 -20.72 5.85 -1.88
C PHE A 801 -19.78 4.65 -1.71
N TRP A 802 -18.59 4.88 -1.13
CA TRP A 802 -17.54 3.87 -0.93
C TRP A 802 -17.68 3.05 0.36
N ASN A 803 -18.74 3.26 1.14
CA ASN A 803 -18.96 2.61 2.43
C ASN A 803 -20.47 2.44 2.67
N VAL A 804 -21.08 1.52 1.92
CA VAL A 804 -22.53 1.27 1.95
C VAL A 804 -22.84 -0.19 2.22
N SER A 805 -23.98 -0.41 2.88
CA SER A 805 -24.52 -1.72 3.19
C SER A 805 -25.86 -1.93 2.52
N HIS A 806 -26.26 -3.20 2.38
CA HIS A 806 -27.60 -3.61 1.96
C HIS A 806 -28.52 -3.95 3.13
N ARG A 807 -28.00 -3.99 4.37
CA ARG A 807 -28.76 -4.38 5.57
C ARG A 807 -29.04 -3.22 6.52
N GLN A 808 -28.21 -2.19 6.48
CA GLN A 808 -28.31 -1.04 7.37
C GLN A 808 -28.14 0.26 6.59
N TRP A 809 -28.82 1.28 7.07
CA TRP A 809 -28.69 2.65 6.58
C TRP A 809 -27.42 3.31 7.11
N ASN A 810 -26.66 3.98 6.24
CA ASN A 810 -25.37 4.59 6.60
C ASN A 810 -25.31 6.03 6.15
N TRP A 811 -24.68 6.87 6.96
CA TRP A 811 -24.40 8.25 6.59
C TRP A 811 -23.14 8.31 5.73
N VAL A 812 -23.27 8.95 4.57
CA VAL A 812 -22.18 9.25 3.67
C VAL A 812 -22.12 10.76 3.48
N VAL A 813 -20.92 11.33 3.51
CA VAL A 813 -20.66 12.74 3.21
C VAL A 813 -20.32 12.85 1.72
N ALA A 814 -20.87 13.84 1.02
CA ALA A 814 -20.52 14.14 -0.36
C ALA A 814 -19.07 14.60 -0.45
N ARG A 815 -18.24 13.84 -1.17
CA ARG A 815 -16.85 14.19 -1.50
C ARG A 815 -16.59 14.05 -3.00
N PRO A 816 -17.31 14.81 -3.84
CA PRO A 816 -17.05 14.82 -5.28
C PRO A 816 -15.67 15.43 -5.56
N ARG A 817 -15.18 15.30 -6.80
CA ARG A 817 -13.89 15.89 -7.20
C ARG A 817 -13.86 17.40 -7.02
N GLU A 818 -15.01 18.07 -7.14
CA GLU A 818 -15.16 19.51 -6.95
C GLU A 818 -15.04 19.94 -5.47
N ALA A 819 -15.21 19.01 -4.53
CA ALA A 819 -15.13 19.23 -3.09
C ALA A 819 -14.55 17.99 -2.39
N VAL A 820 -13.27 17.70 -2.61
CA VAL A 820 -12.61 16.46 -2.12
C VAL A 820 -12.64 16.31 -0.60
N ASN A 821 -12.59 17.42 0.14
CA ASN A 821 -12.72 17.47 1.59
C ASN A 821 -14.18 17.53 2.08
N GLY A 822 -15.14 17.50 1.16
CA GLY A 822 -16.58 17.56 1.38
C GLY A 822 -17.15 18.94 1.71
N ARG A 823 -16.36 20.01 1.62
CA ARG A 823 -16.77 21.38 1.94
C ARG A 823 -17.30 22.09 0.71
N PHE A 824 -18.53 22.57 0.79
CA PHE A 824 -19.18 23.41 -0.22
C PHE A 824 -19.29 24.83 0.32
N SER A 825 -18.79 25.81 -0.42
CA SER A 825 -18.95 27.23 -0.05
C SER A 825 -20.33 27.71 -0.48
N LEU A 826 -21.19 28.05 0.47
CA LEU A 826 -22.54 28.57 0.23
C LEU A 826 -22.66 29.99 0.79
N THR A 827 -23.41 30.83 0.09
CA THR A 827 -23.76 32.18 0.55
C THR A 827 -25.02 32.15 1.41
N LYS A 828 -25.25 33.19 2.19
CA LYS A 828 -26.53 33.39 2.86
C LYS A 828 -27.65 33.51 1.83
N GLY A 829 -28.72 32.74 2.00
CA GLY A 829 -29.90 32.81 1.15
C GLY A 829 -30.49 31.44 0.83
N LEU A 830 -31.35 31.40 -0.19
CA LEU A 830 -31.98 30.16 -0.63
C LEU A 830 -31.08 29.43 -1.63
N HIS A 831 -30.88 28.14 -1.39
CA HIS A 831 -30.13 27.25 -2.28
C HIS A 831 -30.96 26.03 -2.65
N LYS A 832 -30.80 25.51 -3.87
CA LYS A 832 -31.42 24.27 -4.33
C LYS A 832 -30.41 23.15 -4.34
N VAL A 833 -30.57 22.15 -3.48
CA VAL A 833 -29.73 20.96 -3.47
C VAL A 833 -30.50 19.82 -4.13
N THR A 834 -30.04 19.38 -5.30
CA THR A 834 -30.69 18.32 -6.08
C THR A 834 -29.84 17.08 -6.11
N VAL A 835 -30.44 15.94 -5.76
CA VAL A 835 -29.86 14.61 -5.93
C VAL A 835 -30.52 13.94 -7.13
N HIS A 836 -29.71 13.55 -8.10
CA HIS A 836 -30.15 12.91 -9.34
C HIS A 836 -29.80 11.43 -9.32
N ALA A 837 -30.76 10.61 -9.73
CA ALA A 837 -30.56 9.20 -9.98
C ALA A 837 -29.49 8.99 -11.05
N ARG A 838 -28.55 8.10 -10.76
CA ARG A 838 -27.45 7.76 -11.67
C ARG A 838 -27.34 6.25 -11.86
N GLU A 839 -27.38 5.51 -10.76
CA GLU A 839 -27.38 4.05 -10.76
C GLU A 839 -28.72 3.47 -10.30
N SER A 840 -29.00 2.23 -10.71
CA SER A 840 -30.16 1.46 -10.24
C SER A 840 -29.98 1.02 -8.79
N GLU A 841 -31.09 0.74 -8.09
CA GLU A 841 -31.11 0.08 -6.78
C GLU A 841 -30.49 0.89 -5.61
N VAL A 842 -30.05 2.12 -5.85
CA VAL A 842 -29.65 3.07 -4.80
C VAL A 842 -30.88 3.43 -3.97
N GLN A 843 -30.75 3.43 -2.65
CA GLN A 843 -31.80 3.82 -1.71
C GLN A 843 -31.34 5.02 -0.88
N VAL A 844 -32.15 6.08 -0.87
CA VAL A 844 -31.88 7.32 -0.14
C VAL A 844 -33.01 7.57 0.84
N ASP A 845 -32.70 7.52 2.13
CA ASP A 845 -33.65 7.78 3.22
C ASP A 845 -33.69 9.26 3.59
N ARG A 846 -32.53 9.92 3.66
CA ARG A 846 -32.46 11.31 4.11
C ARG A 846 -31.32 12.04 3.45
N ILE A 847 -31.51 13.33 3.14
CA ILE A 847 -30.44 14.24 2.74
C ILE A 847 -30.36 15.37 3.77
N VAL A 848 -29.16 15.70 4.20
CA VAL A 848 -28.90 16.76 5.17
C VAL A 848 -27.86 17.71 4.59
N VAL A 849 -28.11 19.00 4.71
CA VAL A 849 -27.12 20.04 4.47
C VAL A 849 -26.83 20.71 5.79
N ALA A 850 -25.59 20.63 6.26
CA ALA A 850 -25.21 21.16 7.57
C ALA A 850 -23.85 21.85 7.53
N ASN A 851 -23.58 22.74 8.47
CA ASN A 851 -22.27 23.40 8.64
C ASN A 851 -21.22 22.50 9.34
N GLU A 852 -21.50 21.21 9.49
CA GLU A 852 -20.57 20.19 9.97
C GLU A 852 -20.87 18.82 9.31
N PRO A 853 -19.87 17.93 9.13
CA PRO A 853 -20.04 16.68 8.40
C PRO A 853 -20.57 15.52 9.26
N PHE A 854 -21.26 15.82 10.36
CA PHE A 854 -21.74 14.81 11.30
C PHE A 854 -23.26 14.78 11.28
N PRO A 855 -23.91 13.61 11.22
CA PRO A 855 -25.36 13.54 11.35
C PRO A 855 -25.82 13.94 12.76
N SER A 856 -27.04 14.46 12.87
CA SER A 856 -27.70 14.72 14.15
C SER A 856 -27.87 13.37 14.87
N ARG A 857 -27.43 13.32 16.13
CA ARG A 857 -27.47 12.08 16.92
C ARG A 857 -28.85 11.79 17.49
#